data_AF-A0A4P1QQQ3-F1
#
_entry.id   AF-A0A4P1QQQ3-F1
#
_cell.length_a   1.000
_cell.length_b   1.000
_cell.length_c   1.000
_cell.angle_alpha   90.00
_cell.angle_beta   90.00
_cell.angle_gamma   90.00
#
_symmetry.space_group_name_H-M   'P 1'
#
loop_
_entity.id
_entity.type
_entity.pdbx_description
1 polymer ?
#
loop_
_entity_poly.entity_id
_entity_poly.type
_entity_poly.pdbx_seq_one_letter_code
_entity_poly.pdbx_strand_id
1 'polypeptide(L)'
;MEDGEISISAYDTAWTGLVKNVDDENRPQFPSCLQWIANNQLDDGSWGDNEIFTAHDRILNTLACVIALTSWNMHPEKCDKGMAYFKENFDKLQDENAEHMPIGFEVAFFSLLQMAQSMNIEVPHDSPAFKDIFAMRDLKLKKIPREVMHKVPTTLLHSLEGMPNLDWKQLLKLQSQDGSLLFSPSSTAFAFSQTNDKKALQYLDKIVKRFNGGVPNVYPVDLFEHIWAVDRLERLGISRYFQPEIKECIDYVSRYWTEKGICWARNSEVQDIDDTAMGFRLLRLHGHHVSPNVFKYFEKNGEFVCFAGQSTQAVTGMYNLYRASQVLFPGEKILEDAKHFSAKYLTDKRSVNQLLDKWIITKDLPGEVSYALDVPWYGSYPRLETRFFIEQYGGQNDVWIGKTLYRMPYVNNEIYRELAKLDYNNCQKVHQEEWENIQRWYLETGLEKFGLSKEKLLFSYFVAAANIFEAERSLERVAWAKTAALIETLTSYLKDEEIRTAFVDRFNDIITRRDYSTKQLNKNKSEEELLGILLTILDYLAFEMFRSRGQEISHHLNQIWQSWLSSWQKEGSSSKREAELLVQTINLMAGSWSEELHLNPQFQTLMQVTNKIFHGLRNYQSNKAHDSGRANLSTSSMTMPEIESEMQELVQLVVQNSSNGIDSNIRNSFFIVARSSYYAACFEPETIISHIDKVLFQKVM
;
A
#
# COMPACT_ATOMS: atom_id res chain seq x y z
N MET A 1 1.68 -14.32 -13.12
CA MET A 1 1.00 -13.26 -13.90
C MET A 1 1.72 -13.09 -15.23
N GLU A 2 1.04 -12.65 -16.28
CA GLU A 2 1.63 -12.45 -17.62
C GLU A 2 1.60 -10.95 -18.00
N ASP A 3 0.92 -10.60 -19.09
CA ASP A 3 0.80 -9.24 -19.63
C ASP A 3 -0.38 -8.43 -18.99
N GLY A 4 -1.11 -9.04 -18.04
CA GLY A 4 -2.23 -8.44 -17.30
C GLY A 4 -3.59 -9.11 -17.56
N GLU A 5 -4.37 -9.32 -16.51
CA GLU A 5 -5.79 -9.70 -16.58
C GLU A 5 -6.66 -8.46 -16.36
N ILE A 6 -7.32 -8.03 -17.44
CA ILE A 6 -8.05 -6.76 -17.51
C ILE A 6 -9.35 -6.97 -18.31
N SER A 7 -10.44 -6.32 -17.89
CA SER A 7 -11.72 -6.39 -18.58
C SER A 7 -11.69 -5.74 -19.97
N ILE A 8 -12.56 -6.21 -20.86
CA ILE A 8 -12.65 -5.75 -22.25
C ILE A 8 -13.28 -4.35 -22.33
N SER A 9 -12.77 -3.52 -23.23
CA SER A 9 -13.33 -2.22 -23.61
C SER A 9 -14.16 -2.39 -24.89
N ALA A 10 -15.45 -2.09 -24.83
CA ALA A 10 -16.31 -2.18 -26.01
C ALA A 10 -15.96 -1.08 -27.03
N TYR A 11 -15.58 0.10 -26.56
CA TYR A 11 -15.06 1.20 -27.38
C TYR A 11 -13.80 0.81 -28.17
N ASP A 12 -12.78 0.24 -27.51
CA ASP A 12 -11.54 -0.15 -28.19
C ASP A 12 -11.73 -1.37 -29.10
N THR A 13 -12.63 -2.28 -28.71
CA THR A 13 -13.03 -3.41 -29.56
C THR A 13 -13.73 -2.93 -30.83
N ALA A 14 -14.58 -1.90 -30.74
CA ALA A 14 -15.22 -1.28 -31.89
C ALA A 14 -14.20 -0.64 -32.85
N TRP A 15 -13.25 0.14 -32.34
CA TRP A 15 -12.17 0.71 -33.15
C TRP A 15 -11.32 -0.37 -33.84
N THR A 16 -11.04 -1.46 -33.14
CA THR A 16 -10.30 -2.60 -33.72
C THR A 16 -11.14 -3.33 -34.77
N GLY A 17 -12.45 -3.47 -34.57
CA GLY A 17 -13.38 -4.07 -35.54
C GLY A 17 -13.60 -3.23 -36.80
N LEU A 18 -13.31 -1.94 -36.76
CA LEU A 18 -13.36 -1.04 -37.92
C LEU A 18 -12.17 -1.20 -38.88
N VAL A 19 -11.10 -1.86 -38.44
CA VAL A 19 -9.90 -2.07 -39.26
C VAL A 19 -10.25 -2.92 -40.48
N LYS A 20 -10.01 -2.36 -41.67
CA LYS A 20 -10.16 -3.07 -42.96
C LYS A 20 -9.09 -4.13 -43.13
N ASN A 21 -9.45 -5.23 -43.78
CA ASN A 21 -8.50 -6.28 -44.11
C ASN A 21 -7.46 -5.80 -45.13
N VAL A 22 -6.21 -6.24 -44.94
CA VAL A 22 -5.07 -5.82 -45.78
C VAL A 22 -5.16 -6.28 -47.24
N ASP A 23 -5.87 -7.38 -47.50
CA ASP A 23 -6.01 -8.00 -48.82
C ASP A 23 -7.39 -7.70 -49.46
N ASP A 24 -8.43 -7.45 -48.66
CA ASP A 24 -9.79 -7.13 -49.12
C ASP A 24 -10.45 -6.05 -48.24
N GLU A 25 -10.43 -4.81 -48.69
CA GLU A 25 -11.01 -3.67 -47.97
C GLU A 25 -12.52 -3.78 -47.66
N ASN A 26 -13.24 -4.71 -48.33
CA ASN A 26 -14.65 -4.96 -48.07
C ASN A 26 -14.89 -5.96 -46.92
N ARG A 27 -13.83 -6.39 -46.23
CA ARG A 27 -13.91 -7.28 -45.07
C ARG A 27 -13.19 -6.67 -43.86
N PRO A 28 -13.66 -6.95 -42.64
CA PRO A 28 -12.92 -6.58 -41.44
C PRO A 28 -11.65 -7.43 -41.32
N GLN A 29 -10.54 -6.82 -40.90
CA GLN A 29 -9.32 -7.53 -40.53
C GLN A 29 -9.56 -8.46 -39.34
N PHE A 30 -10.41 -8.01 -38.39
CA PHE A 30 -10.70 -8.71 -37.14
C PHE A 30 -12.21 -8.97 -36.99
N PRO A 31 -12.79 -9.92 -37.75
CA PRO A 31 -14.24 -10.23 -37.65
C PRO A 31 -14.66 -10.71 -36.26
N SER A 32 -13.74 -11.31 -35.49
CA SER A 32 -13.98 -11.71 -34.10
C SER A 32 -14.32 -10.54 -33.17
N CYS A 33 -13.81 -9.33 -33.45
CA CYS A 33 -14.18 -8.13 -32.68
C CYS A 33 -15.66 -7.78 -32.86
N LEU A 34 -16.16 -7.83 -34.10
CA LEU A 34 -17.57 -7.57 -34.41
C LEU A 34 -18.49 -8.63 -33.80
N GLN A 35 -18.05 -9.90 -33.82
CA GLN A 35 -18.77 -10.98 -33.15
C GLN A 35 -18.80 -10.78 -31.63
N TRP A 36 -17.70 -10.34 -31.03
CA TRP A 36 -17.65 -10.00 -29.60
C TRP A 36 -18.64 -8.88 -29.29
N ILE A 37 -18.65 -7.79 -30.07
CA ILE A 37 -19.59 -6.68 -29.90
C ILE A 37 -21.02 -7.18 -29.96
N ALA A 38 -21.36 -7.98 -30.97
CA ALA A 38 -22.70 -8.53 -31.11
C ALA A 38 -23.10 -9.38 -29.89
N ASN A 39 -22.18 -10.17 -29.35
CA ASN A 39 -22.47 -11.09 -28.24
C ASN A 39 -22.53 -10.40 -26.86
N ASN A 40 -22.04 -9.16 -26.72
CA ASN A 40 -21.88 -8.49 -25.42
C ASN A 40 -22.69 -7.18 -25.29
N GLN A 41 -23.75 -7.02 -26.09
CA GLN A 41 -24.73 -5.96 -25.86
C GLN A 41 -25.50 -6.24 -24.57
N LEU A 42 -25.62 -5.24 -23.69
CA LEU A 42 -26.39 -5.34 -22.45
C LEU A 42 -27.90 -5.40 -22.72
N ASP A 43 -28.66 -5.80 -21.71
CA ASP A 43 -30.11 -5.98 -21.81
C ASP A 43 -30.85 -4.66 -22.12
N ASP A 44 -30.29 -3.52 -21.69
CA ASP A 44 -30.80 -2.18 -21.99
C ASP A 44 -30.46 -1.68 -23.40
N GLY A 45 -29.64 -2.42 -24.16
CA GLY A 45 -29.18 -2.05 -25.50
C GLY A 45 -27.82 -1.37 -25.54
N SER A 46 -27.25 -1.00 -24.39
CA SER A 46 -25.94 -0.35 -24.31
C SER A 46 -24.78 -1.34 -24.33
N TRP A 47 -23.57 -0.81 -24.40
CA TRP A 47 -22.31 -1.50 -24.08
C TRP A 47 -21.57 -0.71 -23.00
N GLY A 48 -20.79 -1.39 -22.15
CA GLY A 48 -20.00 -0.78 -21.06
C GLY A 48 -19.88 -1.71 -19.85
N ASP A 49 -19.48 -1.16 -18.69
CA ASP A 49 -19.45 -1.93 -17.43
C ASP A 49 -20.89 -2.36 -17.04
N ASN A 50 -21.06 -3.62 -16.65
CA ASN A 50 -22.37 -4.22 -16.39
C ASN A 50 -22.87 -3.98 -14.95
N GLU A 51 -22.01 -3.59 -14.01
CA GLU A 51 -22.37 -3.38 -12.61
C GLU A 51 -22.44 -1.89 -12.25
N ILE A 52 -21.55 -1.06 -12.82
CA ILE A 52 -21.53 0.39 -12.62
C ILE A 52 -22.05 1.09 -13.87
N PHE A 53 -23.05 1.95 -13.68
CA PHE A 53 -23.52 2.87 -14.70
C PHE A 53 -22.81 4.21 -14.58
N THR A 54 -22.19 4.67 -15.67
CA THR A 54 -21.93 6.09 -15.90
C THR A 54 -22.38 6.43 -17.32
N ALA A 55 -23.07 7.56 -17.50
CA ALA A 55 -23.57 7.95 -18.80
C ALA A 55 -22.41 8.16 -19.79
N HIS A 56 -21.27 8.70 -19.33
CA HIS A 56 -20.08 8.85 -20.15
C HIS A 56 -19.58 7.51 -20.72
N ASP A 57 -19.43 6.48 -19.88
CA ASP A 57 -18.97 5.17 -20.32
C ASP A 57 -19.98 4.53 -21.29
N ARG A 58 -21.26 4.49 -20.90
CA ARG A 58 -22.30 3.82 -21.70
C ARG A 58 -22.50 4.49 -23.05
N ILE A 59 -22.55 5.82 -23.10
CA ILE A 59 -22.76 6.56 -24.35
C ILE A 59 -21.57 6.39 -25.30
N LEU A 60 -20.34 6.47 -24.78
CA LEU A 60 -19.12 6.31 -25.59
C LEU A 60 -19.02 4.90 -26.19
N ASN A 61 -19.15 3.88 -25.36
CA ASN A 61 -19.08 2.47 -25.78
C ASN A 61 -20.19 2.14 -26.77
N THR A 62 -21.43 2.53 -26.48
CA THR A 62 -22.60 2.21 -27.31
C THR A 62 -22.47 2.83 -28.70
N LEU A 63 -22.12 4.12 -28.80
CA LEU A 63 -21.97 4.77 -30.10
C LEU A 63 -20.85 4.12 -30.94
N ALA A 64 -19.72 3.80 -30.32
CA ALA A 64 -18.62 3.13 -31.01
C ALA A 64 -19.04 1.75 -31.56
N CYS A 65 -19.72 0.93 -30.75
CA CYS A 65 -20.22 -0.38 -31.16
C CYS A 65 -21.23 -0.30 -32.30
N VAL A 66 -22.18 0.65 -32.25
CA VAL A 66 -23.14 0.88 -33.34
C VAL A 66 -22.42 1.25 -34.63
N ILE A 67 -21.46 2.18 -34.58
CA ILE A 67 -20.66 2.59 -35.75
C ILE A 67 -19.92 1.40 -36.34
N ALA A 68 -19.28 0.56 -35.53
CA ALA A 68 -18.56 -0.63 -36.00
C ALA A 68 -19.49 -1.63 -36.69
N LEU A 69 -20.62 -1.97 -36.08
CA LEU A 69 -21.59 -2.91 -36.66
C LEU A 69 -22.22 -2.36 -37.95
N THR A 70 -22.58 -1.08 -37.95
CA THR A 70 -23.15 -0.40 -39.12
C THR A 70 -22.16 -0.34 -40.29
N SER A 71 -20.86 -0.13 -40.01
CA SER A 71 -19.81 -0.05 -41.06
C SER A 71 -19.70 -1.33 -41.88
N TRP A 72 -20.08 -2.46 -41.29
CA TRP A 72 -20.00 -3.77 -41.92
C TRP A 72 -21.37 -4.36 -42.26
N ASN A 73 -22.47 -3.60 -42.11
CA ASN A 73 -23.84 -4.06 -42.28
C ASN A 73 -24.15 -5.35 -41.47
N MET A 74 -23.66 -5.41 -40.23
CA MET A 74 -23.84 -6.57 -39.35
C MET A 74 -24.81 -6.24 -38.21
N HIS A 75 -25.66 -7.19 -37.85
CA HIS A 75 -26.55 -7.12 -36.67
C HIS A 75 -27.38 -5.82 -36.56
N PRO A 76 -28.18 -5.47 -37.59
CA PRO A 76 -28.99 -4.24 -37.58
C PRO A 76 -29.90 -4.13 -36.35
N GLU A 77 -30.42 -5.26 -35.85
CA GLU A 77 -31.24 -5.33 -34.65
C GLU A 77 -30.53 -4.81 -33.39
N LYS A 78 -29.21 -5.02 -33.32
CA LYS A 78 -28.38 -4.54 -32.20
C LYS A 78 -28.07 -3.06 -32.35
N CYS A 79 -27.84 -2.61 -33.59
CA CYS A 79 -27.67 -1.19 -33.91
C CYS A 79 -28.91 -0.38 -33.51
N ASP A 80 -30.10 -0.85 -33.88
CA ASP A 80 -31.37 -0.19 -33.57
C ASP A 80 -31.57 -0.06 -32.05
N LYS A 81 -31.32 -1.15 -31.31
CA LYS A 81 -31.43 -1.17 -29.84
C LYS A 81 -30.39 -0.25 -29.18
N GLY A 82 -29.16 -0.23 -29.68
CA GLY A 82 -28.10 0.66 -29.21
C GLY A 82 -28.41 2.14 -29.46
N MET A 83 -28.97 2.46 -30.62
CA MET A 83 -29.37 3.83 -30.93
C MET A 83 -30.61 4.28 -30.16
N ALA A 84 -31.55 3.38 -29.87
CA ALA A 84 -32.66 3.66 -28.96
C ALA A 84 -32.12 4.04 -27.57
N TYR A 85 -31.24 3.21 -27.00
CA TYR A 85 -30.59 3.52 -25.72
C TYR A 85 -29.85 4.86 -25.76
N PHE A 86 -29.02 5.08 -26.78
CA PHE A 86 -28.24 6.30 -26.94
C PHE A 86 -29.13 7.53 -26.92
N LYS A 87 -30.21 7.54 -27.73
CA LYS A 87 -31.16 8.66 -27.80
C LYS A 87 -31.89 8.90 -26.47
N GLU A 88 -32.32 7.84 -25.78
CA GLU A 88 -33.03 7.95 -24.50
C GLU A 88 -32.16 8.41 -23.34
N ASN A 89 -30.85 8.15 -23.39
CA ASN A 89 -29.95 8.37 -22.26
C ASN A 89 -28.93 9.50 -22.49
N PHE A 90 -28.86 10.08 -23.70
CA PHE A 90 -27.85 11.08 -24.04
C PHE A 90 -27.85 12.28 -23.10
N ASP A 91 -29.02 12.80 -22.74
CA ASP A 91 -29.14 13.99 -21.90
C ASP A 91 -28.62 13.78 -20.46
N LYS A 92 -28.49 12.53 -20.00
CA LYS A 92 -27.90 12.21 -18.69
C LYS A 92 -26.44 12.61 -18.56
N LEU A 93 -25.74 12.87 -19.68
CA LEU A 93 -24.37 13.39 -19.67
C LEU A 93 -24.26 14.75 -18.95
N GLN A 94 -25.35 15.53 -18.86
CA GLN A 94 -25.36 16.82 -18.17
C GLN A 94 -25.31 16.68 -16.64
N ASP A 95 -25.79 15.55 -16.11
CA ASP A 95 -25.90 15.29 -14.68
C ASP A 95 -24.68 14.55 -14.11
N GLU A 96 -23.78 14.09 -14.98
CA GLU A 96 -22.63 13.29 -14.59
C GLU A 96 -21.49 14.11 -13.97
N ASN A 97 -20.79 13.49 -13.02
CA ASN A 97 -19.62 14.11 -12.41
C ASN A 97 -18.46 14.16 -13.42
N ALA A 98 -18.01 15.37 -13.76
CA ALA A 98 -16.89 15.58 -14.68
C ALA A 98 -15.56 14.95 -14.19
N GLU A 99 -15.41 14.69 -12.87
CA GLU A 99 -14.21 14.05 -12.32
C GLU A 99 -14.07 12.59 -12.77
N HIS A 100 -15.20 11.87 -12.95
CA HIS A 100 -15.20 10.47 -13.41
C HIS A 100 -15.34 10.33 -14.93
N MET A 101 -15.18 11.44 -15.66
CA MET A 101 -15.21 11.43 -17.12
C MET A 101 -14.06 10.57 -17.67
N PRO A 102 -14.33 9.59 -18.54
CA PRO A 102 -13.31 8.73 -19.12
C PRO A 102 -12.21 9.51 -19.85
N ILE A 103 -11.03 8.90 -19.92
CA ILE A 103 -9.83 9.53 -20.49
C ILE A 103 -10.08 9.91 -21.95
N GLY A 104 -9.98 11.21 -22.22
CA GLY A 104 -10.06 11.72 -23.59
C GLY A 104 -11.49 11.74 -24.16
N PHE A 105 -12.51 11.50 -23.34
CA PHE A 105 -13.92 11.49 -23.76
C PHE A 105 -14.28 12.69 -24.63
N GLU A 106 -13.89 13.91 -24.25
CA GLU A 106 -14.29 15.14 -24.95
C GLU A 106 -13.77 15.19 -26.40
N VAL A 107 -12.66 14.48 -26.66
CA VAL A 107 -11.97 14.45 -27.96
C VAL A 107 -12.39 13.21 -28.75
N ALA A 108 -12.40 12.03 -28.11
CA ALA A 108 -12.81 10.76 -28.68
C ALA A 108 -14.30 10.74 -29.08
N PHE A 109 -15.17 11.27 -28.22
CA PHE A 109 -16.60 11.29 -28.50
C PHE A 109 -16.91 12.11 -29.76
N PHE A 110 -16.20 13.21 -29.99
CA PHE A 110 -16.41 14.03 -31.17
C PHE A 110 -16.06 13.32 -32.47
N SER A 111 -14.97 12.54 -32.51
CA SER A 111 -14.64 11.78 -33.72
C SER A 111 -15.68 10.72 -34.04
N LEU A 112 -16.24 10.04 -33.02
CA LEU A 112 -17.36 9.12 -33.21
C LEU A 112 -18.60 9.83 -33.78
N LEU A 113 -18.93 11.04 -33.31
CA LEU A 113 -20.06 11.79 -33.87
C LEU A 113 -19.86 12.12 -35.35
N GLN A 114 -18.64 12.48 -35.75
CA GLN A 114 -18.34 12.74 -37.16
C GLN A 114 -18.48 11.48 -38.03
N MET A 115 -18.09 10.33 -37.49
CA MET A 115 -18.30 9.03 -38.14
C MET A 115 -19.78 8.67 -38.22
N ALA A 116 -20.55 8.84 -37.14
CA ALA A 116 -21.98 8.61 -37.15
C ALA A 116 -22.70 9.47 -38.21
N GLN A 117 -22.34 10.75 -38.31
CA GLN A 117 -22.88 11.67 -39.31
C GLN A 117 -22.57 11.23 -40.75
N SER A 118 -21.33 10.77 -41.03
CA SER A 118 -20.96 10.32 -42.39
C SER A 118 -21.72 9.06 -42.83
N MET A 119 -22.26 8.32 -41.85
CA MET A 119 -23.04 7.09 -42.05
C MET A 119 -24.56 7.32 -41.97
N ASN A 120 -25.01 8.58 -41.84
CA ASN A 120 -26.42 8.95 -41.63
C ASN A 120 -27.05 8.31 -40.37
N ILE A 121 -26.26 8.07 -39.33
CA ILE A 121 -26.77 7.65 -38.02
C ILE A 121 -27.29 8.89 -37.29
N GLU A 122 -28.58 8.91 -36.98
CA GLU A 122 -29.23 10.04 -36.31
C GLU A 122 -28.81 10.15 -34.84
N VAL A 123 -28.29 11.32 -34.45
CA VAL A 123 -27.96 11.68 -33.05
C VAL A 123 -28.79 12.91 -32.62
N PRO A 124 -29.05 13.13 -31.33
CA PRO A 124 -29.98 14.16 -30.86
C PRO A 124 -29.33 15.56 -30.88
N HIS A 125 -29.09 16.12 -32.08
CA HIS A 125 -28.32 17.35 -32.31
C HIS A 125 -28.77 18.57 -31.49
N ASP A 126 -30.03 18.62 -31.08
CA ASP A 126 -30.61 19.71 -30.29
C ASP A 126 -30.34 19.59 -28.78
N SER A 127 -29.69 18.51 -28.32
CA SER A 127 -29.37 18.31 -26.92
C SER A 127 -28.36 19.35 -26.42
N PRO A 128 -28.63 20.03 -25.29
CA PRO A 128 -27.70 20.97 -24.66
C PRO A 128 -26.35 20.33 -24.29
N ALA A 129 -26.30 19.01 -24.03
CA ALA A 129 -25.09 18.30 -23.64
C ALA A 129 -23.95 18.44 -24.66
N PHE A 130 -24.29 18.54 -25.96
CA PHE A 130 -23.30 18.75 -27.01
C PHE A 130 -22.52 20.06 -26.85
N LYS A 131 -23.19 21.12 -26.39
CA LYS A 131 -22.56 22.44 -26.25
C LYS A 131 -21.42 22.39 -25.23
N ASP A 132 -21.66 21.75 -24.10
CA ASP A 132 -20.68 21.67 -23.02
C ASP A 132 -19.51 20.77 -23.41
N ILE A 133 -19.78 19.61 -24.00
CA ILE A 133 -18.74 18.68 -24.48
C ILE A 133 -17.84 19.35 -25.53
N PHE A 134 -18.42 20.08 -26.50
CA PHE A 134 -17.63 20.77 -27.53
C PHE A 134 -16.81 21.92 -26.96
N ALA A 135 -17.33 22.65 -25.98
CA ALA A 135 -16.57 23.68 -25.29
C ALA A 135 -15.37 23.08 -24.53
N MET A 136 -15.56 21.96 -23.83
CA MET A 136 -14.47 21.24 -23.15
C MET A 136 -13.42 20.72 -24.14
N ARG A 137 -13.86 20.13 -25.26
CA ARG A 137 -12.97 19.69 -26.35
C ARG A 137 -12.11 20.84 -26.86
N ASP A 138 -12.72 21.98 -27.21
CA ASP A 138 -12.00 23.10 -27.81
C ASP A 138 -10.98 23.71 -26.84
N LEU A 139 -11.32 23.77 -25.54
CA LEU A 139 -10.38 24.15 -24.50
C LEU A 139 -9.22 23.16 -24.39
N LYS A 140 -9.50 21.85 -24.47
CA LYS A 140 -8.48 20.79 -24.40
C LYS A 140 -7.54 20.84 -25.60
N LEU A 141 -8.08 20.92 -26.82
CA LEU A 141 -7.30 21.00 -28.05
C LEU A 141 -6.39 22.25 -28.09
N LYS A 142 -6.83 23.38 -27.53
CA LYS A 142 -6.00 24.60 -27.41
C LYS A 142 -4.80 24.43 -26.48
N LYS A 143 -4.90 23.55 -25.47
CA LYS A 143 -3.82 23.26 -24.51
C LYS A 143 -2.83 22.23 -25.03
N ILE A 144 -3.16 21.49 -26.10
CA ILE A 144 -2.27 20.46 -26.65
C ILE A 144 -1.09 21.11 -27.38
N PRO A 145 0.16 20.86 -26.93
CA PRO A 145 1.34 21.34 -27.63
C PRO A 145 1.60 20.46 -28.87
N ARG A 146 0.94 20.77 -29.99
CA ARG A 146 1.00 19.97 -31.24
C ARG A 146 2.42 19.70 -31.72
N GLU A 147 3.31 20.68 -31.62
CA GLU A 147 4.72 20.53 -31.99
C GLU A 147 5.47 19.53 -31.11
N VAL A 148 5.12 19.44 -29.83
CA VAL A 148 5.74 18.53 -28.86
C VAL A 148 5.20 17.11 -29.05
N MET A 149 3.88 16.98 -29.29
CA MET A 149 3.21 15.69 -29.50
C MET A 149 3.82 14.84 -30.62
N HIS A 150 4.41 15.45 -31.64
CA HIS A 150 5.06 14.76 -32.77
C HIS A 150 6.57 14.56 -32.58
N LYS A 151 7.17 15.08 -31.50
CA LYS A 151 8.63 15.06 -31.28
C LYS A 151 9.03 14.17 -30.11
N VAL A 152 8.20 14.07 -29.08
CA VAL A 152 8.48 13.30 -27.87
C VAL A 152 7.27 12.46 -27.47
N PRO A 153 7.48 11.26 -26.89
CA PRO A 153 6.39 10.47 -26.34
C PRO A 153 5.66 11.24 -25.23
N THR A 154 4.33 11.26 -25.31
CA THR A 154 3.45 11.87 -24.30
C THR A 154 2.19 11.04 -24.17
N THR A 155 1.40 11.27 -23.10
CA THR A 155 0.12 10.57 -22.90
C THR A 155 -0.89 10.78 -24.04
N LEU A 156 -0.70 11.80 -24.88
CA LEU A 156 -1.53 12.07 -26.06
C LEU A 156 -1.49 10.93 -27.09
N LEU A 157 -0.39 10.16 -27.15
CA LEU A 157 -0.30 8.97 -28.01
C LEU A 157 -1.36 7.92 -27.68
N HIS A 158 -1.88 7.94 -26.45
CA HIS A 158 -2.93 7.03 -26.02
C HIS A 158 -4.30 7.38 -26.62
N SER A 159 -4.53 8.56 -27.22
CA SER A 159 -5.88 8.99 -27.66
C SER A 159 -5.89 9.66 -29.04
N LEU A 160 -5.09 9.16 -29.99
CA LEU A 160 -4.93 9.79 -31.31
C LEU A 160 -6.18 9.68 -32.18
N GLU A 161 -7.06 8.72 -31.93
CA GLU A 161 -8.30 8.48 -32.69
C GLU A 161 -9.33 9.62 -32.60
N GLY A 162 -9.17 10.50 -31.62
CA GLY A 162 -9.98 11.72 -31.50
C GLY A 162 -9.28 12.99 -32.05
N MET A 163 -8.03 12.90 -32.49
CA MET A 163 -7.22 14.08 -32.80
C MET A 163 -7.22 14.43 -34.30
N PRO A 164 -7.50 15.70 -34.67
CA PRO A 164 -7.46 16.12 -36.07
C PRO A 164 -6.06 16.58 -36.52
N ASN A 165 -5.77 16.36 -37.80
CA ASN A 165 -4.57 16.83 -38.51
C ASN A 165 -3.26 16.31 -37.89
N LEU A 166 -3.06 14.99 -37.92
CA LEU A 166 -1.88 14.30 -37.39
C LEU A 166 -0.81 14.08 -38.47
N ASP A 167 0.47 14.25 -38.10
CA ASP A 167 1.61 13.85 -38.94
C ASP A 167 2.05 12.43 -38.55
N TRP A 168 1.49 11.45 -39.26
CA TRP A 168 1.75 10.03 -39.04
C TRP A 168 3.22 9.64 -39.22
N LYS A 169 3.95 10.31 -40.11
CA LYS A 169 5.37 10.01 -40.33
C LYS A 169 6.20 10.32 -39.09
N GLN A 170 5.82 11.34 -38.33
CA GLN A 170 6.49 11.67 -37.07
C GLN A 170 5.98 10.80 -35.93
N LEU A 171 4.66 10.59 -35.83
CA LEU A 171 4.05 9.79 -34.76
C LEU A 171 4.55 8.34 -34.74
N LEU A 172 4.74 7.71 -35.91
CA LEU A 172 5.26 6.34 -35.97
C LEU A 172 6.70 6.21 -35.45
N LYS A 173 7.47 7.31 -35.34
CA LYS A 173 8.79 7.29 -34.67
C LYS A 173 8.68 7.21 -33.15
N LEU A 174 7.51 7.53 -32.61
CA LEU A 174 7.21 7.50 -31.17
C LEU A 174 6.44 6.23 -30.78
N GLN A 175 6.28 5.27 -31.70
CA GLN A 175 5.62 4.00 -31.46
C GLN A 175 6.34 3.20 -30.38
N SER A 176 5.58 2.58 -29.48
CA SER A 176 6.09 1.68 -28.47
C SER A 176 6.79 0.48 -29.09
N GLN A 177 7.68 -0.16 -28.33
CA GLN A 177 8.47 -1.30 -28.82
C GLN A 177 7.60 -2.49 -29.25
N ASP A 178 6.44 -2.66 -28.63
CA ASP A 178 5.46 -3.71 -28.93
C ASP A 178 4.59 -3.40 -30.16
N GLY A 179 4.74 -2.23 -30.79
CA GLY A 179 3.97 -1.78 -31.94
C GLY A 179 2.73 -0.94 -31.60
N SER A 180 2.41 -0.77 -30.32
CA SER A 180 1.29 0.08 -29.89
C SER A 180 1.63 1.57 -29.93
N LEU A 181 0.60 2.42 -29.93
CA LEU A 181 0.73 3.83 -29.56
C LEU A 181 0.28 3.99 -28.11
N LEU A 182 1.28 4.06 -27.22
CA LEU A 182 1.14 4.10 -25.77
C LEU A 182 0.13 3.09 -25.23
N PHE A 183 0.26 1.84 -25.67
CA PHE A 183 -0.49 0.70 -25.15
C PHE A 183 -2.01 0.78 -25.33
N SER A 184 -2.52 1.68 -26.18
CA SER A 184 -3.95 1.77 -26.50
C SER A 184 -4.31 1.00 -27.77
N PRO A 185 -5.25 0.05 -27.71
CA PRO A 185 -5.77 -0.60 -28.90
C PRO A 185 -6.49 0.34 -29.86
N SER A 186 -7.39 1.22 -29.42
CA SER A 186 -8.09 2.11 -30.36
C SER A 186 -7.16 3.10 -31.06
N SER A 187 -6.19 3.67 -30.33
CA SER A 187 -5.20 4.58 -30.92
C SER A 187 -4.33 3.86 -31.96
N THR A 188 -3.97 2.61 -31.67
CA THR A 188 -3.18 1.76 -32.58
C THR A 188 -3.99 1.30 -33.80
N ALA A 189 -5.27 0.96 -33.62
CA ALA A 189 -6.20 0.62 -34.71
C ALA A 189 -6.42 1.80 -35.65
N PHE A 190 -6.58 3.00 -35.09
CA PHE A 190 -6.65 4.22 -35.87
C PHE A 190 -5.34 4.48 -36.63
N ALA A 191 -4.19 4.40 -35.97
CA ALA A 191 -2.88 4.56 -36.61
C ALA A 191 -2.67 3.58 -37.76
N PHE A 192 -3.01 2.31 -37.56
CA PHE A 192 -2.94 1.28 -38.61
C PHE A 192 -3.82 1.67 -39.81
N SER A 193 -5.07 2.07 -39.56
CA SER A 193 -6.01 2.46 -40.62
C SER A 193 -5.53 3.65 -41.46
N GLN A 194 -4.63 4.48 -40.92
CA GLN A 194 -4.07 5.64 -41.61
C GLN A 194 -2.72 5.35 -42.30
N THR A 195 -2.03 4.27 -41.94
CA THR A 195 -0.61 4.08 -42.29
C THR A 195 -0.26 2.70 -42.84
N ASN A 196 -1.10 1.69 -42.62
CA ASN A 196 -0.80 0.27 -42.84
C ASN A 196 0.50 -0.20 -42.14
N ASP A 197 0.83 0.39 -40.99
CA ASP A 197 2.03 0.02 -40.23
C ASP A 197 1.97 -1.44 -39.74
N LYS A 198 3.00 -2.22 -40.08
CA LYS A 198 3.02 -3.66 -39.78
C LYS A 198 3.12 -3.97 -38.29
N LYS A 199 3.78 -3.12 -37.50
CA LYS A 199 3.94 -3.34 -36.06
C LYS A 199 2.62 -3.07 -35.33
N ALA A 200 1.89 -2.04 -35.73
CA ALA A 200 0.54 -1.77 -35.24
C ALA A 200 -0.39 -2.97 -35.50
N LEU A 201 -0.34 -3.54 -36.70
CA LEU A 201 -1.13 -4.74 -37.03
C LEU A 201 -0.75 -5.95 -36.16
N GLN A 202 0.56 -6.18 -35.93
CA GLN A 202 1.05 -7.27 -35.09
C GLN A 202 0.60 -7.12 -33.63
N TYR A 203 0.61 -5.90 -33.10
CA TYR A 203 0.09 -5.60 -31.78
C TYR A 203 -1.41 -5.95 -31.69
N LEU A 204 -2.22 -5.46 -32.62
CA LEU A 204 -3.67 -5.70 -32.66
C LEU A 204 -3.99 -7.20 -32.80
N ASP A 205 -3.29 -7.92 -33.67
CA ASP A 205 -3.48 -9.36 -33.85
C ASP A 205 -3.17 -10.15 -32.57
N LYS A 206 -2.09 -9.77 -31.85
CA LYS A 206 -1.74 -10.39 -30.56
C LYS A 206 -2.85 -10.18 -29.52
N ILE A 207 -3.34 -8.96 -29.35
CA ILE A 207 -4.34 -8.66 -28.31
C ILE A 207 -5.70 -9.29 -28.64
N VAL A 208 -6.14 -9.25 -29.90
CA VAL A 208 -7.43 -9.85 -30.31
C VAL A 208 -7.41 -11.35 -30.07
N LYS A 209 -6.27 -12.02 -30.31
CA LYS A 209 -6.08 -13.44 -29.99
C LYS A 209 -6.09 -13.70 -28.49
N ARG A 210 -5.42 -12.87 -27.68
CA ARG A 210 -5.36 -13.02 -26.21
C ARG A 210 -6.74 -12.91 -25.56
N PHE A 211 -7.62 -12.08 -26.11
CA PHE A 211 -8.91 -11.73 -25.54
C PHE A 211 -10.10 -12.25 -26.36
N ASN A 212 -9.87 -13.23 -27.24
CA ASN A 212 -10.90 -13.94 -28.00
C ASN A 212 -11.88 -13.03 -28.74
N GLY A 213 -11.36 -12.00 -29.41
CA GLY A 213 -12.15 -11.02 -30.15
C GLY A 213 -12.30 -9.67 -29.44
N GLY A 214 -12.46 -9.65 -28.11
CA GLY A 214 -12.43 -8.41 -27.35
C GLY A 214 -11.03 -7.81 -27.30
N VAL A 215 -10.90 -6.52 -26.95
CA VAL A 215 -9.64 -5.92 -26.50
C VAL A 215 -9.88 -4.94 -25.33
N PRO A 216 -8.98 -4.84 -24.34
CA PRO A 216 -9.09 -3.86 -23.26
C PRO A 216 -8.80 -2.42 -23.75
N ASN A 217 -8.96 -1.42 -22.88
CA ASN A 217 -8.62 -0.03 -23.24
C ASN A 217 -7.11 0.27 -23.19
N VAL A 218 -6.37 -0.56 -22.46
CA VAL A 218 -4.92 -0.45 -22.28
C VAL A 218 -4.31 -1.86 -22.18
N TYR A 219 -3.21 -2.12 -22.90
CA TYR A 219 -2.51 -3.40 -22.83
C TYR A 219 -1.06 -3.33 -23.36
N PRO A 220 -0.07 -3.93 -22.69
CA PRO A 220 -0.18 -4.69 -21.43
C PRO A 220 -0.41 -3.78 -20.21
N VAL A 221 -0.69 -4.38 -19.06
CA VAL A 221 -0.76 -3.74 -17.73
C VAL A 221 0.04 -4.55 -16.70
N ASP A 222 1.14 -5.14 -17.16
CA ASP A 222 1.95 -6.10 -16.41
C ASP A 222 2.56 -5.48 -15.14
N LEU A 223 3.24 -4.34 -15.24
CA LEU A 223 3.87 -3.74 -14.07
C LEU A 223 2.83 -3.29 -13.04
N PHE A 224 1.75 -2.67 -13.52
CA PHE A 224 0.63 -2.25 -12.69
C PHE A 224 0.00 -3.44 -11.93
N GLU A 225 -0.31 -4.54 -12.62
CA GLU A 225 -0.94 -5.72 -11.99
C GLU A 225 -0.05 -6.34 -10.91
N HIS A 226 1.25 -6.54 -11.20
CA HIS A 226 2.19 -7.13 -10.24
C HIS A 226 2.32 -6.24 -8.98
N ILE A 227 2.48 -4.94 -9.16
CA ILE A 227 2.65 -3.96 -8.08
C ILE A 227 1.40 -3.91 -7.20
N TRP A 228 0.22 -3.77 -7.81
CA TRP A 228 -1.01 -3.63 -7.06
C TRP A 228 -1.44 -4.92 -6.39
N ALA A 229 -1.24 -6.09 -7.00
CA ALA A 229 -1.53 -7.37 -6.36
C ALA A 229 -0.71 -7.54 -5.07
N VAL A 230 0.60 -7.25 -5.10
CA VAL A 230 1.46 -7.30 -3.90
C VAL A 230 0.96 -6.32 -2.84
N ASP A 231 0.68 -5.06 -3.21
CA ASP A 231 0.18 -4.06 -2.26
C ASP A 231 -1.13 -4.49 -1.60
N ARG A 232 -2.08 -5.06 -2.35
CA ARG A 232 -3.35 -5.54 -1.78
C ARG A 232 -3.12 -6.70 -0.83
N LEU A 233 -2.28 -7.67 -1.17
CA LEU A 233 -1.98 -8.81 -0.28
C LEU A 233 -1.31 -8.36 1.03
N GLU A 234 -0.41 -7.39 0.97
CA GLU A 234 0.27 -6.84 2.14
C GLU A 234 -0.68 -6.06 3.04
N ARG A 235 -1.46 -5.13 2.48
CA ARG A 235 -2.41 -4.30 3.25
C ARG A 235 -3.59 -5.09 3.79
N LEU A 236 -4.02 -6.15 3.09
CA LEU A 236 -5.02 -7.11 3.60
C LEU A 236 -4.43 -8.06 4.67
N GLY A 237 -3.12 -8.00 4.91
CA GLY A 237 -2.48 -8.74 5.99
C GLY A 237 -2.38 -10.24 5.75
N ILE A 238 -2.47 -10.68 4.49
CA ILE A 238 -2.44 -12.08 4.06
C ILE A 238 -1.20 -12.44 3.23
N SER A 239 -0.31 -11.48 2.99
CA SER A 239 0.92 -11.66 2.21
C SER A 239 1.83 -12.80 2.67
N ARG A 240 1.82 -13.16 3.96
CA ARG A 240 2.64 -14.26 4.51
C ARG A 240 2.34 -15.62 3.88
N TYR A 241 1.17 -15.80 3.28
CA TYR A 241 0.81 -17.03 2.57
C TYR A 241 1.36 -17.10 1.14
N PHE A 242 1.89 -15.99 0.62
CA PHE A 242 2.25 -15.82 -0.80
C PHE A 242 3.68 -15.32 -0.97
N GLN A 243 4.59 -15.62 -0.04
CA GLN A 243 5.96 -15.09 -0.07
C GLN A 243 6.73 -15.46 -1.35
N PRO A 244 6.66 -16.71 -1.87
CA PRO A 244 7.28 -17.05 -3.16
C PRO A 244 6.71 -16.23 -4.32
N GLU A 245 5.39 -16.10 -4.40
CA GLU A 245 4.69 -15.40 -5.48
C GLU A 245 4.95 -13.89 -5.44
N ILE A 246 4.97 -13.30 -4.24
CA ILE A 246 5.32 -11.90 -4.04
C ILE A 246 6.76 -11.66 -4.49
N LYS A 247 7.70 -12.54 -4.13
CA LYS A 247 9.08 -12.42 -4.58
C LYS A 247 9.19 -12.46 -6.10
N GLU A 248 8.48 -13.36 -6.77
CA GLU A 248 8.43 -13.41 -8.24
C GLU A 248 7.89 -12.10 -8.84
N CYS A 249 6.85 -11.52 -8.24
CA CYS A 249 6.30 -10.24 -8.69
C CYS A 249 7.29 -9.09 -8.53
N ILE A 250 7.96 -9.00 -7.38
CA ILE A 250 8.93 -7.95 -7.11
C ILE A 250 10.17 -8.10 -8.00
N ASP A 251 10.65 -9.32 -8.23
CA ASP A 251 11.75 -9.60 -9.16
C ASP A 251 11.37 -9.20 -10.60
N TYR A 252 10.11 -9.39 -11.00
CA TYR A 252 9.61 -8.94 -12.30
C TYR A 252 9.63 -7.41 -12.41
N VAL A 253 9.09 -6.70 -11.42
CA VAL A 253 9.10 -5.22 -11.38
C VAL A 253 10.53 -4.69 -11.38
N SER A 254 11.43 -5.30 -10.60
CA SER A 254 12.84 -4.90 -10.53
C SER A 254 13.55 -5.05 -11.87
N ARG A 255 13.16 -6.02 -12.71
CA ARG A 255 13.76 -6.26 -14.02
C ARG A 255 13.50 -5.11 -15.00
N TYR A 256 12.37 -4.44 -14.87
CA TYR A 256 11.92 -3.37 -15.77
C TYR A 256 12.00 -1.98 -15.13
N TRP A 257 12.51 -1.88 -13.90
CA TRP A 257 12.74 -0.62 -13.22
C TRP A 257 13.80 0.23 -13.95
N THR A 258 13.57 1.53 -14.11
CA THR A 258 14.50 2.45 -14.79
C THR A 258 14.78 3.71 -13.97
N GLU A 259 15.82 4.47 -14.33
CA GLU A 259 16.15 5.75 -13.69
C GLU A 259 15.08 6.84 -13.88
N LYS A 260 14.22 6.71 -14.91
CA LYS A 260 13.07 7.60 -15.14
C LYS A 260 11.79 7.11 -14.46
N GLY A 261 11.83 5.92 -13.86
CA GLY A 261 10.69 5.24 -13.27
C GLY A 261 10.09 4.23 -14.22
N ILE A 262 8.82 3.94 -14.01
CA ILE A 262 8.04 2.99 -14.78
C ILE A 262 6.65 3.58 -15.06
N CYS A 263 5.88 2.90 -15.89
CA CYS A 263 4.43 3.08 -15.93
C CYS A 263 3.75 1.71 -15.80
N TRP A 264 2.45 1.65 -16.03
CA TRP A 264 1.65 0.43 -15.99
C TRP A 264 2.16 -0.73 -16.86
N ALA A 265 2.97 -0.43 -17.89
CA ALA A 265 3.50 -1.38 -18.85
C ALA A 265 5.03 -1.35 -18.92
N ARG A 266 5.65 -2.51 -19.10
CA ARG A 266 7.11 -2.60 -19.31
C ARG A 266 7.57 -1.90 -20.58
N ASN A 267 8.84 -1.48 -20.59
CA ASN A 267 9.55 -0.91 -21.75
C ASN A 267 8.87 0.35 -22.35
N SER A 268 8.18 1.13 -21.52
CA SER A 268 7.60 2.40 -21.91
C SER A 268 8.62 3.53 -21.91
N GLU A 269 8.49 4.45 -22.88
CA GLU A 269 9.21 5.73 -22.90
C GLU A 269 8.47 6.85 -22.14
N VAL A 270 7.25 6.58 -21.66
CA VAL A 270 6.45 7.47 -20.82
C VAL A 270 6.24 6.82 -19.46
N GLN A 271 6.71 7.48 -18.40
CA GLN A 271 6.56 7.03 -17.02
C GLN A 271 5.47 7.85 -16.31
N ASP A 272 4.85 7.25 -15.29
CA ASP A 272 3.89 7.92 -14.42
C ASP A 272 4.29 7.80 -12.95
N ILE A 273 3.89 8.79 -12.15
CA ILE A 273 4.30 8.87 -10.75
C ILE A 273 3.61 7.82 -9.88
N ASP A 274 2.45 7.30 -10.29
CA ASP A 274 1.66 6.39 -9.47
C ASP A 274 2.32 5.01 -9.41
N ASP A 275 2.54 4.41 -10.59
CA ASP A 275 3.26 3.15 -10.73
C ASP A 275 4.72 3.29 -10.26
N THR A 276 5.37 4.44 -10.53
CA THR A 276 6.73 4.69 -10.04
C THR A 276 6.78 4.77 -8.51
N ALA A 277 5.86 5.48 -7.85
CA ALA A 277 5.86 5.60 -6.40
C ALA A 277 5.57 4.25 -5.73
N MET A 278 4.61 3.51 -6.27
CA MET A 278 4.27 2.18 -5.80
C MET A 278 5.44 1.19 -5.99
N GLY A 279 6.01 1.12 -7.20
CA GLY A 279 7.17 0.30 -7.51
C GLY A 279 8.37 0.65 -6.64
N PHE A 280 8.69 1.93 -6.47
CA PHE A 280 9.76 2.39 -5.59
C PHE A 280 9.59 1.89 -4.16
N ARG A 281 8.39 2.09 -3.58
CA ARG A 281 8.10 1.70 -2.19
C ARG A 281 8.22 0.19 -2.02
N LEU A 282 7.61 -0.59 -2.89
CA LEU A 282 7.63 -2.06 -2.80
C LEU A 282 9.04 -2.61 -3.03
N LEU A 283 9.73 -2.20 -4.10
CA LEU A 283 11.10 -2.61 -4.36
C LEU A 283 12.00 -2.31 -3.15
N ARG A 284 11.88 -1.10 -2.60
CA ARG A 284 12.64 -0.72 -1.41
C ARG A 284 12.31 -1.63 -0.24
N LEU A 285 11.04 -1.75 0.16
CA LEU A 285 10.64 -2.56 1.31
C LEU A 285 10.99 -4.05 1.19
N HIS A 286 11.12 -4.56 -0.04
CA HIS A 286 11.59 -5.92 -0.34
C HIS A 286 13.13 -6.02 -0.51
N GLY A 287 13.85 -4.96 -0.16
CA GLY A 287 15.32 -4.95 -0.06
C GLY A 287 16.07 -4.71 -1.36
N HIS A 288 15.39 -4.26 -2.42
CA HIS A 288 16.04 -3.82 -3.65
C HIS A 288 16.62 -2.42 -3.50
N HIS A 289 17.77 -2.19 -4.12
CA HIS A 289 18.39 -0.87 -4.15
C HIS A 289 17.74 0.00 -5.23
N VAL A 290 16.90 0.94 -4.82
CA VAL A 290 16.25 1.92 -5.70
C VAL A 290 16.60 3.34 -5.27
N SER A 291 16.99 4.16 -6.25
CA SER A 291 17.34 5.57 -6.02
C SER A 291 16.09 6.45 -5.98
N PRO A 292 15.95 7.36 -4.99
CA PRO A 292 14.84 8.30 -4.93
C PRO A 292 14.92 9.38 -6.03
N ASN A 293 16.07 9.49 -6.72
CA ASN A 293 16.24 10.43 -7.83
C ASN A 293 15.26 10.18 -8.99
N VAL A 294 14.64 9.00 -9.04
CA VAL A 294 13.55 8.70 -9.97
C VAL A 294 12.43 9.77 -9.91
N PHE A 295 12.15 10.31 -8.72
CA PHE A 295 11.10 11.30 -8.54
C PHE A 295 11.45 12.68 -9.08
N LYS A 296 12.72 12.97 -9.37
CA LYS A 296 13.13 14.21 -10.05
C LYS A 296 12.54 14.31 -11.45
N TYR A 297 12.19 13.18 -12.07
CA TYR A 297 11.52 13.17 -13.38
C TYR A 297 10.11 13.78 -13.33
N PHE A 298 9.45 13.71 -12.17
CA PHE A 298 8.09 14.20 -11.93
C PHE A 298 8.03 15.52 -11.17
N GLU A 299 9.18 15.99 -10.67
CA GLU A 299 9.29 17.22 -9.90
C GLU A 299 9.48 18.42 -10.84
N LYS A 300 8.76 19.50 -10.56
CA LYS A 300 8.94 20.79 -11.21
C LYS A 300 8.58 21.92 -10.25
N ASN A 301 9.56 22.75 -9.92
CA ASN A 301 9.40 23.94 -9.07
C ASN A 301 8.86 23.62 -7.66
N GLY A 302 9.25 22.49 -7.08
CA GLY A 302 8.80 22.02 -5.77
C GLY A 302 7.43 21.34 -5.78
N GLU A 303 6.81 21.19 -6.95
CA GLU A 303 5.56 20.45 -7.13
C GLU A 303 5.80 19.13 -7.85
N PHE A 304 4.94 18.15 -7.60
CA PHE A 304 4.96 16.85 -8.28
C PHE A 304 3.73 16.70 -9.17
N VAL A 305 3.92 16.03 -10.32
CA VAL A 305 2.86 15.80 -11.31
C VAL A 305 2.80 14.33 -11.70
N CYS A 306 1.63 13.86 -12.15
CA CYS A 306 1.42 12.47 -12.56
C CYS A 306 2.30 12.06 -13.75
N PHE A 307 2.51 12.98 -14.70
CA PHE A 307 3.30 12.75 -15.90
C PHE A 307 4.24 13.92 -16.15
N ALA A 308 5.50 13.63 -16.47
CA ALA A 308 6.49 14.65 -16.78
C ALA A 308 6.01 15.58 -17.90
N GLY A 309 6.17 16.89 -17.70
CA GLY A 309 5.76 17.92 -18.65
C GLY A 309 4.25 18.23 -18.67
N GLN A 310 3.45 17.59 -17.81
CA GLN A 310 2.02 17.87 -17.64
C GLN A 310 1.76 18.58 -16.31
N SER A 311 0.50 18.92 -16.05
CA SER A 311 0.06 19.58 -14.81
C SER A 311 -0.94 18.73 -14.01
N THR A 312 -1.15 17.47 -14.41
CA THR A 312 -2.14 16.60 -13.79
C THR A 312 -1.65 16.15 -12.42
N GLN A 313 -2.52 16.24 -11.41
CA GLN A 313 -2.30 15.73 -10.05
C GLN A 313 -3.55 14.98 -9.64
N ALA A 314 -3.43 13.68 -9.45
CA ALA A 314 -4.52 12.80 -9.00
C ALA A 314 -4.32 12.40 -7.54
N VAL A 315 -5.42 12.13 -6.83
CA VAL A 315 -5.41 11.81 -5.40
C VAL A 315 -4.63 10.53 -5.15
N THR A 316 -4.86 9.49 -5.94
CA THR A 316 -4.17 8.19 -5.84
C THR A 316 -2.67 8.30 -6.10
N GLY A 317 -2.26 8.96 -7.19
CA GLY A 317 -0.84 9.19 -7.48
C GLY A 317 -0.13 9.98 -6.37
N MET A 318 -0.77 11.01 -5.82
CA MET A 318 -0.19 11.78 -4.70
C MET A 318 -0.21 11.00 -3.37
N TYR A 319 -1.23 10.17 -3.14
CA TYR A 319 -1.31 9.26 -2.02
C TYR A 319 -0.19 8.22 -2.04
N ASN A 320 0.10 7.63 -3.20
CA ASN A 320 1.18 6.68 -3.32
C ASN A 320 2.57 7.34 -3.26
N LEU A 321 2.71 8.57 -3.78
CA LEU A 321 3.91 9.38 -3.53
C LEU A 321 4.11 9.65 -2.04
N TYR A 322 3.04 9.98 -1.31
CA TYR A 322 3.10 10.18 0.14
C TYR A 322 3.59 8.92 0.87
N ARG A 323 3.00 7.75 0.57
CA ARG A 323 3.43 6.47 1.15
C ARG A 323 4.87 6.13 0.78
N ALA A 324 5.28 6.35 -0.47
CA ALA A 324 6.65 6.11 -0.93
C ALA A 324 7.66 7.04 -0.24
N SER A 325 7.27 8.28 0.04
CA SER A 325 8.12 9.24 0.75
C SER A 325 8.36 8.88 2.21
N GLN A 326 7.52 8.04 2.82
CA GLN A 326 7.69 7.62 4.22
C GLN A 326 8.81 6.58 4.42
N VAL A 327 9.25 5.90 3.35
CA VAL A 327 10.38 4.95 3.39
C VAL A 327 11.73 5.61 3.04
N LEU A 328 11.87 6.91 3.37
CA LEU A 328 13.07 7.69 3.06
C LEU A 328 14.26 7.31 3.95
N PHE A 329 15.45 7.34 3.37
CA PHE A 329 16.73 7.20 4.07
C PHE A 329 17.33 8.59 4.39
N PRO A 330 18.24 8.68 5.37
CA PRO A 330 18.88 9.95 5.72
C PRO A 330 19.51 10.65 4.51
N GLY A 331 19.20 11.93 4.34
CA GLY A 331 19.76 12.78 3.27
C GLY A 331 19.06 12.68 1.91
N GLU A 332 18.00 11.88 1.77
CA GLU A 332 17.22 11.77 0.53
C GLU A 332 16.26 12.96 0.32
N LYS A 333 16.83 14.13 0.01
CA LYS A 333 16.11 15.41 -0.02
C LYS A 333 14.84 15.43 -0.88
N ILE A 334 14.88 14.78 -2.04
CA ILE A 334 13.72 14.71 -2.95
C ILE A 334 12.51 14.00 -2.32
N LEU A 335 12.73 13.02 -1.42
CA LEU A 335 11.63 12.38 -0.69
C LEU A 335 11.10 13.25 0.45
N GLU A 336 11.94 14.07 1.09
CA GLU A 336 11.46 15.06 2.05
C GLU A 336 10.51 16.06 1.36
N ASP A 337 10.91 16.55 0.19
CA ASP A 337 10.12 17.48 -0.60
C ASP A 337 8.82 16.80 -1.10
N ALA A 338 8.91 15.55 -1.55
CA ALA A 338 7.75 14.73 -1.92
C ALA A 338 6.79 14.51 -0.75
N LYS A 339 7.31 14.19 0.46
CA LYS A 339 6.51 14.00 1.69
C LYS A 339 5.76 15.28 2.03
N HIS A 340 6.45 16.42 2.01
CA HIS A 340 5.84 17.71 2.32
C HIS A 340 4.75 18.08 1.30
N PHE A 341 5.07 18.00 0.01
CA PHE A 341 4.15 18.34 -1.07
C PHE A 341 2.90 17.45 -1.04
N SER A 342 3.07 16.13 -1.03
CA SER A 342 1.96 15.17 -1.08
C SER A 342 1.09 15.22 0.18
N ALA A 343 1.67 15.34 1.37
CA ALA A 343 0.90 15.52 2.61
C ALA A 343 0.04 16.79 2.57
N LYS A 344 0.62 17.90 2.08
CA LYS A 344 -0.11 19.16 1.92
C LYS A 344 -1.25 19.01 0.92
N TYR A 345 -0.98 18.45 -0.27
CA TYR A 345 -1.98 18.23 -1.31
C TYR A 345 -3.17 17.40 -0.79
N LEU A 346 -2.89 16.27 -0.13
CA LEU A 346 -3.92 15.38 0.40
C LEU A 346 -4.71 16.01 1.55
N THR A 347 -4.04 16.78 2.42
CA THR A 347 -4.71 17.52 3.50
C THR A 347 -5.63 18.61 2.92
N ASP A 348 -5.16 19.36 1.94
CA ASP A 348 -5.94 20.39 1.26
C ASP A 348 -7.17 19.74 0.59
N LYS A 349 -7.01 18.62 -0.12
CA LYS A 349 -8.13 17.84 -0.71
C LYS A 349 -9.12 17.30 0.33
N ARG A 350 -8.62 16.79 1.47
CA ARG A 350 -9.45 16.34 2.60
C ARG A 350 -10.29 17.49 3.15
N SER A 351 -9.70 18.66 3.34
CA SER A 351 -10.36 19.83 3.94
C SER A 351 -11.55 20.36 3.14
N VAL A 352 -11.56 20.14 1.82
CA VAL A 352 -12.65 20.55 0.91
C VAL A 352 -13.53 19.38 0.45
N ASN A 353 -13.39 18.21 1.08
CA ASN A 353 -14.12 16.98 0.73
C ASN A 353 -13.97 16.57 -0.75
N GLN A 354 -12.76 16.68 -1.29
CA GLN A 354 -12.41 16.33 -2.67
C GLN A 354 -11.42 15.16 -2.74
N LEU A 355 -11.53 14.19 -1.83
CA LEU A 355 -10.82 12.91 -1.92
C LEU A 355 -11.54 11.98 -2.90
N LEU A 356 -11.69 12.47 -4.13
CA LEU A 356 -12.19 11.76 -5.29
C LEU A 356 -11.04 11.61 -6.29
N ASP A 357 -10.99 10.48 -6.96
CA ASP A 357 -9.93 10.21 -7.92
C ASP A 357 -10.47 10.11 -9.34
N LYS A 358 -9.67 10.62 -10.28
CA LYS A 358 -9.98 10.59 -11.71
C LYS A 358 -9.83 9.21 -12.34
N TRP A 359 -9.04 8.34 -11.73
CA TRP A 359 -8.60 7.08 -12.33
C TRP A 359 -9.23 5.85 -11.69
N ILE A 360 -9.98 6.02 -10.59
CA ILE A 360 -10.61 4.91 -9.88
C ILE A 360 -11.82 5.36 -9.05
N ILE A 361 -12.85 4.51 -9.03
CA ILE A 361 -13.99 4.55 -8.13
C ILE A 361 -13.76 3.43 -7.11
N THR A 362 -13.39 3.78 -5.88
CA THR A 362 -13.20 2.82 -4.80
C THR A 362 -14.30 2.90 -3.76
N LYS A 363 -14.41 1.85 -2.94
CA LYS A 363 -15.33 1.82 -1.80
C LYS A 363 -15.07 2.92 -0.77
N ASP A 364 -13.81 3.21 -0.41
CA ASP A 364 -13.49 4.20 0.65
C ASP A 364 -12.10 4.86 0.49
N LEU A 365 -11.86 5.54 -0.64
CA LEU A 365 -10.67 6.38 -0.83
C LEU A 365 -10.49 7.44 0.28
N PRO A 366 -11.55 8.14 0.74
CA PRO A 366 -11.41 9.11 1.82
C PRO A 366 -10.88 8.49 3.11
N GLY A 367 -11.33 7.29 3.46
CA GLY A 367 -10.82 6.53 4.61
C GLY A 367 -9.37 6.10 4.45
N GLU A 368 -8.97 5.63 3.27
CA GLU A 368 -7.57 5.24 2.99
C GLU A 368 -6.60 6.42 3.14
N VAL A 369 -6.95 7.58 2.56
CA VAL A 369 -6.13 8.79 2.64
C VAL A 369 -6.12 9.35 4.06
N SER A 370 -7.28 9.39 4.74
CA SER A 370 -7.37 9.90 6.11
C SER A 370 -6.54 9.05 7.06
N TYR A 371 -6.61 7.71 6.96
CA TYR A 371 -5.78 6.82 7.76
C TYR A 371 -4.29 7.11 7.57
N ALA A 372 -3.81 7.27 6.33
CA ALA A 372 -2.40 7.55 6.08
C ALA A 372 -1.94 8.92 6.62
N LEU A 373 -2.82 9.94 6.58
CA LEU A 373 -2.51 11.27 7.13
C LEU A 373 -2.54 11.30 8.66
N ASP A 374 -3.46 10.56 9.27
CA ASP A 374 -3.70 10.59 10.73
C ASP A 374 -2.82 9.57 11.48
N VAL A 375 -2.36 8.52 10.79
CA VAL A 375 -1.47 7.48 11.33
C VAL A 375 -0.12 7.52 10.63
N PRO A 376 0.92 8.12 11.24
CA PRO A 376 2.27 8.11 10.69
C PRO A 376 2.74 6.68 10.43
N TRP A 377 3.47 6.45 9.34
CA TRP A 377 3.96 5.10 9.01
C TRP A 377 4.78 4.47 10.15
N TYR A 378 5.58 5.26 10.86
CA TYR A 378 6.33 4.80 12.05
C TYR A 378 5.42 4.33 13.21
N GLY A 379 4.16 4.75 13.27
CA GLY A 379 3.16 4.26 14.22
C GLY A 379 2.12 3.28 13.65
N SER A 380 2.12 2.98 12.35
CA SER A 380 1.06 2.17 11.70
C SER A 380 1.25 0.66 11.90
N TYR A 381 0.88 0.09 13.04
CA TYR A 381 1.07 -1.35 13.27
C TYR A 381 0.44 -2.24 12.18
N PRO A 382 1.05 -3.37 11.81
CA PRO A 382 0.54 -4.27 10.77
C PRO A 382 -0.95 -4.61 10.91
N ARG A 383 -1.40 -5.05 12.10
CA ARG A 383 -2.83 -5.36 12.32
C ARG A 383 -3.72 -4.14 12.40
N LEU A 384 -3.18 -2.98 12.76
CA LEU A 384 -3.94 -1.73 12.78
C LEU A 384 -4.28 -1.32 11.34
N GLU A 385 -3.28 -1.22 10.47
CA GLU A 385 -3.49 -0.88 9.05
C GLU A 385 -4.40 -1.91 8.37
N THR A 386 -4.13 -3.20 8.59
CA THR A 386 -4.96 -4.29 8.05
C THR A 386 -6.41 -4.15 8.49
N ARG A 387 -6.67 -3.80 9.75
CA ARG A 387 -8.02 -3.70 10.30
C ARG A 387 -8.86 -2.66 9.58
N PHE A 388 -8.27 -1.50 9.28
CA PHE A 388 -8.94 -0.44 8.52
C PHE A 388 -9.03 -0.80 7.04
N PHE A 389 -7.96 -1.36 6.46
CA PHE A 389 -7.95 -1.64 5.03
C PHE A 389 -8.94 -2.73 4.60
N ILE A 390 -9.22 -3.75 5.42
CA ILE A 390 -10.26 -4.74 5.10
C ILE A 390 -11.65 -4.07 4.98
N GLU A 391 -11.92 -3.02 5.75
CA GLU A 391 -13.17 -2.25 5.63
C GLU A 391 -13.18 -1.34 4.41
N GLN A 392 -12.01 -0.90 3.94
CA GLN A 392 -11.86 0.05 2.83
C GLN A 392 -11.79 -0.62 1.46
N TYR A 393 -11.23 -1.83 1.39
CA TYR A 393 -11.08 -2.58 0.14
C TYR A 393 -12.44 -2.95 -0.46
N GLY A 394 -12.69 -2.52 -1.71
CA GLY A 394 -13.97 -2.73 -2.39
C GLY A 394 -14.17 -4.12 -2.99
N GLY A 395 -13.14 -4.97 -2.93
CA GLY A 395 -13.19 -6.30 -3.54
C GLY A 395 -13.36 -6.17 -5.05
N GLN A 396 -14.29 -6.92 -5.63
CA GLN A 396 -14.55 -6.86 -7.07
C GLN A 396 -15.23 -5.55 -7.50
N ASN A 397 -15.82 -4.78 -6.57
CA ASN A 397 -16.64 -3.60 -6.87
C ASN A 397 -15.83 -2.35 -7.19
N ASP A 398 -14.53 -2.32 -6.88
CA ASP A 398 -13.67 -1.21 -7.29
C ASP A 398 -13.56 -1.18 -8.82
N VAL A 399 -13.69 0.00 -9.41
CA VAL A 399 -13.66 0.19 -10.87
C VAL A 399 -12.63 1.22 -11.25
N TRP A 400 -11.78 0.88 -12.19
CA TRP A 400 -10.77 1.77 -12.74
C TRP A 400 -11.34 2.55 -13.92
N ILE A 401 -10.87 3.79 -14.09
CA ILE A 401 -11.32 4.70 -15.14
C ILE A 401 -10.18 4.84 -16.14
N GLY A 402 -10.35 4.19 -17.29
CA GLY A 402 -9.51 4.31 -18.49
C GLY A 402 -10.19 5.18 -19.55
N LYS A 403 -10.03 4.83 -20.83
CA LYS A 403 -10.93 5.34 -21.88
C LYS A 403 -12.37 4.87 -21.70
N THR A 404 -12.51 3.73 -21.04
CA THR A 404 -13.75 3.14 -20.55
C THR A 404 -13.53 2.72 -19.11
N LEU A 405 -14.61 2.44 -18.39
CA LEU A 405 -14.51 1.74 -17.12
C LEU A 405 -13.87 0.35 -17.35
N TYR A 406 -13.04 -0.09 -16.41
CA TYR A 406 -12.44 -1.41 -16.44
C TYR A 406 -12.17 -1.98 -15.06
N ARG A 407 -11.96 -3.30 -15.02
CA ARG A 407 -11.67 -4.08 -13.81
C ARG A 407 -10.37 -4.86 -13.96
N MET A 408 -9.75 -5.12 -12.81
CA MET A 408 -8.47 -5.81 -12.68
C MET A 408 -8.65 -7.00 -11.73
N PRO A 409 -9.13 -8.17 -12.21
CA PRO A 409 -9.56 -9.27 -11.35
C PRO A 409 -8.46 -9.82 -10.41
N TYR A 410 -7.19 -9.73 -10.80
CA TYR A 410 -6.07 -10.14 -9.94
C TYR A 410 -5.63 -9.10 -8.90
N VAL A 411 -6.20 -7.89 -8.96
CA VAL A 411 -6.00 -6.81 -7.99
C VAL A 411 -7.25 -6.64 -7.10
N ASN A 412 -8.43 -6.71 -7.70
CA ASN A 412 -9.74 -6.42 -7.11
C ASN A 412 -10.63 -7.66 -7.20
N ASN A 413 -10.72 -8.43 -6.13
CA ASN A 413 -11.57 -9.63 -6.09
C ASN A 413 -12.09 -9.97 -4.69
N GLU A 414 -13.19 -10.72 -4.66
CA GLU A 414 -13.83 -11.18 -3.44
C GLU A 414 -13.02 -12.26 -2.71
N ILE A 415 -12.21 -13.05 -3.41
CA ILE A 415 -11.41 -14.12 -2.80
C ILE A 415 -10.40 -13.52 -1.82
N TYR A 416 -9.70 -12.46 -2.21
CA TYR A 416 -8.76 -11.74 -1.33
C TYR A 416 -9.48 -11.17 -0.12
N ARG A 417 -10.65 -10.55 -0.33
CA ARG A 417 -11.44 -9.92 0.73
C ARG A 417 -11.91 -10.95 1.76
N GLU A 418 -12.49 -12.05 1.31
CA GLU A 418 -13.01 -13.11 2.20
C GLU A 418 -11.88 -13.86 2.91
N LEU A 419 -10.76 -14.13 2.23
CA LEU A 419 -9.58 -14.71 2.87
C LEU A 419 -9.03 -13.78 3.96
N ALA A 420 -8.93 -12.48 3.69
CA ALA A 420 -8.44 -11.50 4.66
C ALA A 420 -9.34 -11.40 5.90
N LYS A 421 -10.66 -11.40 5.72
CA LYS A 421 -11.62 -11.43 6.84
C LYS A 421 -11.47 -12.69 7.69
N LEU A 422 -11.42 -13.85 7.05
CA LEU A 422 -11.29 -15.13 7.73
C LEU A 422 -9.97 -15.20 8.51
N ASP A 423 -8.87 -14.85 7.85
CA ASP A 423 -7.54 -14.83 8.44
C ASP A 423 -7.47 -13.88 9.65
N TYR A 424 -7.96 -12.65 9.49
CA TYR A 424 -7.98 -11.66 10.56
C TYR A 424 -8.76 -12.15 11.78
N ASN A 425 -9.98 -12.67 11.56
CA ASN A 425 -10.84 -13.16 12.64
C ASN A 425 -10.26 -14.41 13.34
N ASN A 426 -9.54 -15.27 12.60
CA ASN A 426 -8.85 -16.43 13.18
C ASN A 426 -7.69 -16.00 14.09
N CYS A 427 -6.84 -15.09 13.62
CA CYS A 427 -5.78 -14.49 14.43
C CYS A 427 -6.35 -13.78 15.66
N GLN A 428 -7.38 -12.96 15.48
CA GLN A 428 -8.01 -12.22 16.58
C GLN A 428 -8.56 -13.17 17.66
N LYS A 429 -9.14 -14.31 17.27
CA LYS A 429 -9.61 -15.31 18.23
C LYS A 429 -8.46 -15.86 19.09
N VAL A 430 -7.33 -16.20 18.48
CA VAL A 430 -6.13 -16.62 19.21
C VAL A 430 -5.66 -15.51 20.15
N HIS A 431 -5.71 -14.26 19.69
CA HIS A 431 -5.30 -13.13 20.52
C HIS A 431 -6.22 -12.92 21.74
N GLN A 432 -7.53 -13.16 21.58
CA GLN A 432 -8.48 -13.12 22.70
C GLN A 432 -8.22 -14.22 23.72
N GLU A 433 -7.93 -15.45 23.27
CA GLU A 433 -7.57 -16.57 24.16
C GLU A 433 -6.24 -16.31 24.90
N GLU A 434 -5.25 -15.76 24.21
CA GLU A 434 -4.00 -15.31 24.82
C GLU A 434 -4.22 -14.22 25.86
N TRP A 435 -5.08 -13.23 25.57
CA TRP A 435 -5.43 -12.17 26.49
C TRP A 435 -6.09 -12.70 27.77
N GLU A 436 -7.04 -13.63 27.67
CA GLU A 436 -7.64 -14.29 28.84
C GLU A 436 -6.58 -14.97 29.72
N ASN A 437 -5.61 -15.64 29.11
CA ASN A 437 -4.51 -16.28 29.83
C ASN A 437 -3.58 -15.26 30.51
N ILE A 438 -3.31 -14.12 29.85
CA ILE A 438 -2.51 -13.03 30.42
C ILE A 438 -3.24 -12.37 31.60
N GLN A 439 -4.56 -12.17 31.50
CA GLN A 439 -5.36 -11.66 32.61
C GLN A 439 -5.34 -12.61 33.80
N ARG A 440 -5.43 -13.92 33.58
CA ARG A 440 -5.31 -14.93 34.64
C ARG A 440 -3.94 -14.86 35.31
N TRP A 441 -2.87 -14.81 34.51
CA TRP A 441 -1.50 -14.64 35.00
C TRP A 441 -1.33 -13.38 35.87
N TYR A 442 -1.89 -12.25 35.43
CA TYR A 442 -1.85 -10.99 36.18
C TYR A 442 -2.52 -11.10 37.55
N LEU A 443 -3.67 -11.78 37.62
CA LEU A 443 -4.40 -12.01 38.88
C LEU A 443 -3.64 -12.97 39.81
N GLU A 444 -3.13 -14.08 39.28
CA GLU A 444 -2.42 -15.12 40.05
C GLU A 444 -1.10 -14.61 40.64
N THR A 445 -0.40 -13.73 39.91
CA THR A 445 0.84 -13.10 40.38
C THR A 445 0.60 -11.89 41.28
N GLY A 446 -0.62 -11.35 41.28
CA GLY A 446 -0.98 -10.17 42.05
C GLY A 446 -0.21 -8.92 41.62
N LEU A 447 0.14 -8.78 40.34
CA LEU A 447 0.95 -7.66 39.84
C LEU A 447 0.34 -6.27 40.11
N GLU A 448 -0.98 -6.21 40.31
CA GLU A 448 -1.71 -5.00 40.74
C GLU A 448 -1.11 -4.37 41.99
N LYS A 449 -0.68 -5.17 42.97
CA LYS A 449 -0.10 -4.66 44.23
C LYS A 449 1.24 -3.95 44.03
N PHE A 450 1.89 -4.21 42.90
CA PHE A 450 3.14 -3.57 42.51
C PHE A 450 2.92 -2.40 41.55
N GLY A 451 1.66 -1.97 41.35
CA GLY A 451 1.34 -0.75 40.58
C GLY A 451 1.10 -0.96 39.09
N LEU A 452 1.09 -2.20 38.59
CA LEU A 452 0.70 -2.49 37.20
C LEU A 452 -0.83 -2.45 37.06
N SER A 453 -1.35 -1.48 36.31
CA SER A 453 -2.79 -1.41 36.01
C SER A 453 -3.19 -2.35 34.87
N LYS A 454 -4.47 -2.71 34.79
CA LYS A 454 -5.02 -3.54 33.71
C LYS A 454 -4.89 -2.87 32.35
N GLU A 455 -4.99 -1.55 32.29
CA GLU A 455 -4.85 -0.76 31.07
C GLU A 455 -3.43 -0.84 30.53
N LYS A 456 -2.41 -0.72 31.39
CA LYS A 456 -1.00 -0.88 31.00
C LYS A 456 -0.70 -2.30 30.53
N LEU A 457 -1.24 -3.29 31.22
CA LEU A 457 -1.12 -4.69 30.82
C LEU A 457 -1.75 -4.94 29.44
N LEU A 458 -2.97 -4.45 29.21
CA LEU A 458 -3.67 -4.57 27.94
C LEU A 458 -2.90 -3.86 26.82
N PHE A 459 -2.35 -2.68 27.09
CA PHE A 459 -1.52 -1.96 26.14
C PHE A 459 -0.26 -2.75 25.76
N SER A 460 0.46 -3.32 26.73
CA SER A 460 1.63 -4.18 26.47
C SER A 460 1.26 -5.38 25.58
N TYR A 461 0.11 -6.00 25.81
CA TYR A 461 -0.37 -7.10 24.98
C TYR A 461 -0.78 -6.66 23.57
N PHE A 462 -1.54 -5.57 23.47
CA PHE A 462 -1.94 -4.98 22.18
C PHE A 462 -0.73 -4.65 21.30
N VAL A 463 0.29 -4.01 21.86
CA VAL A 463 1.52 -3.69 21.13
C VAL A 463 2.15 -4.95 20.52
N ALA A 464 2.28 -6.02 21.30
CA ALA A 464 2.85 -7.27 20.82
C ALA A 464 1.96 -7.92 19.75
N ALA A 465 0.64 -8.03 20.02
CA ALA A 465 -0.31 -8.68 19.12
C ALA A 465 -0.55 -7.93 17.81
N ALA A 466 -0.47 -6.61 17.83
CA ALA A 466 -0.66 -5.79 16.64
C ALA A 466 0.55 -5.82 15.68
N ASN A 467 1.74 -6.17 16.19
CA ASN A 467 2.99 -6.26 15.42
C ASN A 467 3.35 -7.69 15.00
N ILE A 468 3.26 -8.66 15.91
CA ILE A 468 3.49 -10.09 15.63
C ILE A 468 2.15 -10.79 15.77
N PHE A 469 1.41 -10.99 14.68
CA PHE A 469 0.00 -11.36 14.75
C PHE A 469 -0.29 -12.81 14.35
N GLU A 470 0.67 -13.47 13.73
CA GLU A 470 0.57 -14.81 13.19
C GLU A 470 0.29 -15.82 14.31
N ALA A 471 -0.71 -16.70 14.16
CA ALA A 471 -1.16 -17.58 15.24
C ALA A 471 -0.02 -18.44 15.80
N GLU A 472 0.85 -18.94 14.92
CA GLU A 472 2.02 -19.76 15.20
C GLU A 472 3.15 -19.04 15.96
N ARG A 473 3.10 -17.71 16.06
CA ARG A 473 4.09 -16.87 16.78
C ARG A 473 3.61 -16.43 18.17
N SER A 474 2.70 -17.20 18.77
CA SER A 474 2.12 -16.94 20.10
C SER A 474 3.18 -16.74 21.19
N LEU A 475 4.22 -17.57 21.21
CA LEU A 475 5.25 -17.52 22.25
C LEU A 475 6.05 -16.21 22.21
N GLU A 476 6.34 -15.68 21.03
CA GLU A 476 6.99 -14.37 20.85
C GLU A 476 6.12 -13.24 21.39
N ARG A 477 4.83 -13.23 21.05
CA ARG A 477 3.86 -12.24 21.56
C ARG A 477 3.75 -12.26 23.08
N VAL A 478 3.53 -13.46 23.65
CA VAL A 478 3.30 -13.62 25.08
C VAL A 478 4.54 -13.24 25.87
N ALA A 479 5.73 -13.63 25.39
CA ALA A 479 6.99 -13.24 26.02
C ALA A 479 7.21 -11.73 25.95
N TRP A 480 6.98 -11.09 24.79
CA TRP A 480 7.06 -9.65 24.67
C TRP A 480 6.11 -8.97 25.66
N ALA A 481 4.82 -9.30 25.63
CA ALA A 481 3.81 -8.67 26.49
C ALA A 481 4.14 -8.81 27.99
N LYS A 482 4.53 -10.01 28.44
CA LYS A 482 4.90 -10.26 29.84
C LYS A 482 6.20 -9.55 30.23
N THR A 483 7.21 -9.53 29.37
CA THR A 483 8.46 -8.80 29.61
C THR A 483 8.20 -7.30 29.73
N ALA A 484 7.42 -6.71 28.81
CA ALA A 484 7.06 -5.30 28.87
C ALA A 484 6.28 -4.94 30.15
N ALA A 485 5.32 -5.79 30.55
CA ALA A 485 4.57 -5.62 31.79
C ALA A 485 5.47 -5.70 33.04
N LEU A 486 6.45 -6.61 33.07
CA LEU A 486 7.41 -6.74 34.16
C LEU A 486 8.38 -5.56 34.23
N ILE A 487 8.87 -5.05 33.10
CA ILE A 487 9.68 -3.83 33.03
C ILE A 487 8.91 -2.66 33.65
N GLU A 488 7.66 -2.46 33.23
CA GLU A 488 6.79 -1.40 33.77
C GLU A 488 6.56 -1.58 35.27
N THR A 489 6.33 -2.80 35.73
CA THR A 489 6.14 -3.10 37.16
C THR A 489 7.39 -2.78 37.97
N LEU A 490 8.56 -3.25 37.53
CA LEU A 490 9.84 -3.04 38.22
C LEU A 490 10.19 -1.56 38.29
N THR A 491 10.09 -0.86 37.16
CA THR A 491 10.45 0.57 37.06
C THR A 491 9.48 1.47 37.83
N SER A 492 8.19 1.08 37.95
CA SER A 492 7.20 1.84 38.71
C SER A 492 7.22 1.55 40.22
N TYR A 493 7.50 0.32 40.65
CA TYR A 493 7.51 -0.07 42.05
C TYR A 493 8.84 0.25 42.76
N LEU A 494 9.97 -0.11 42.14
CA LEU A 494 11.31 -0.04 42.75
C LEU A 494 12.00 1.30 42.41
N LYS A 495 11.42 2.40 42.93
CA LYS A 495 11.95 3.76 42.69
C LYS A 495 13.17 4.10 43.56
N ASP A 496 13.24 3.50 44.75
CA ASP A 496 14.33 3.73 45.70
C ASP A 496 15.61 3.00 45.26
N GLU A 497 16.75 3.71 45.32
CA GLU A 497 18.02 3.19 44.80
C GLU A 497 18.59 2.05 45.63
N GLU A 498 18.41 2.07 46.95
CA GLU A 498 18.91 1.01 47.85
C GLU A 498 18.07 -0.26 47.65
N ILE A 499 16.74 -0.12 47.57
CA ILE A 499 15.83 -1.24 47.31
C ILE A 499 16.09 -1.84 45.91
N ARG A 500 16.26 -0.98 44.90
CA ARG A 500 16.62 -1.40 43.53
C ARG A 500 17.93 -2.17 43.51
N THR A 501 18.95 -1.67 44.21
CA THR A 501 20.27 -2.32 44.30
C THR A 501 20.17 -3.68 44.97
N ALA A 502 19.47 -3.77 46.11
CA ALA A 502 19.28 -5.03 46.83
C ALA A 502 18.52 -6.07 45.98
N PHE A 503 17.51 -5.63 45.20
CA PHE A 503 16.78 -6.50 44.28
C PHE A 503 17.70 -7.09 43.20
N VAL A 504 18.52 -6.25 42.56
CA VAL A 504 19.42 -6.65 41.47
C VAL A 504 20.53 -7.56 42.00
N ASP A 505 21.13 -7.24 43.14
CA ASP A 505 22.16 -8.05 43.78
C ASP A 505 21.62 -9.45 44.13
N ARG A 506 20.38 -9.52 44.62
CA ARG A 506 19.72 -10.79 44.93
C ARG A 506 19.43 -11.62 43.68
N PHE A 507 18.97 -11.00 42.59
CA PHE A 507 18.80 -11.68 41.30
C PHE A 507 20.14 -12.25 40.77
N ASN A 508 21.21 -11.46 40.85
CA ASN A 508 22.56 -11.87 40.45
C ASN A 508 23.10 -13.04 41.27
N ASP A 509 22.88 -13.04 42.59
CA ASP A 509 23.26 -14.14 43.49
C ASP A 509 22.58 -15.47 43.09
N ILE A 510 21.28 -15.43 42.81
CA ILE A 510 20.49 -16.59 42.40
C ILE A 510 21.01 -17.18 41.08
N ILE A 511 21.21 -16.33 40.06
CA ILE A 511 21.72 -16.78 38.75
C ILE A 511 23.13 -17.35 38.88
N THR A 512 24.01 -16.68 39.64
CA THR A 512 25.40 -17.12 39.80
C THR A 512 25.48 -18.49 40.48
N ARG A 513 24.63 -18.74 41.47
CA ARG A 513 24.55 -20.03 42.18
C ARG A 513 23.83 -21.12 41.38
N ARG A 514 23.15 -20.76 40.28
CA ARG A 514 22.22 -21.63 39.54
C ARG A 514 21.15 -22.26 40.45
N ASP A 515 20.80 -21.57 41.53
CA ASP A 515 19.80 -22.01 42.50
C ASP A 515 18.47 -21.33 42.19
N TYR A 516 17.82 -21.74 41.10
CA TYR A 516 16.55 -21.19 40.62
C TYR A 516 15.35 -21.49 41.56
N SER A 517 15.60 -22.15 42.69
CA SER A 517 14.57 -22.47 43.66
C SER A 517 14.09 -21.20 44.39
N THR A 518 12.85 -20.80 44.10
CA THR A 518 12.14 -19.73 44.83
C THR A 518 11.90 -20.03 46.32
N LYS A 519 12.24 -21.24 46.81
CA LYS A 519 12.07 -21.65 48.21
C LYS A 519 12.89 -20.82 49.22
N GLN A 520 13.97 -20.17 48.78
CA GLN A 520 14.79 -19.31 49.63
C GLN A 520 14.33 -17.84 49.64
N LEU A 521 13.27 -17.49 48.89
CA LEU A 521 12.71 -16.15 48.87
C LEU A 521 11.68 -15.98 49.99
N ASN A 522 11.86 -14.92 50.78
CA ASN A 522 10.93 -14.51 51.82
C ASN A 522 9.72 -13.81 51.20
N LYS A 523 8.63 -14.57 51.03
CA LYS A 523 7.36 -14.08 50.48
C LYS A 523 6.70 -12.96 51.30
N ASN A 524 7.17 -12.67 52.51
CA ASN A 524 6.69 -11.54 53.31
C ASN A 524 7.39 -10.21 52.97
N LYS A 525 8.42 -10.25 52.13
CA LYS A 525 9.07 -9.06 51.56
C LYS A 525 8.60 -8.90 50.12
N SER A 526 7.94 -7.78 49.84
CA SER A 526 7.37 -7.47 48.53
C SER A 526 8.40 -7.57 47.39
N GLU A 527 9.64 -7.19 47.63
CA GLU A 527 10.73 -7.24 46.64
C GLU A 527 11.15 -8.67 46.30
N GLU A 528 11.24 -9.55 47.32
CA GLU A 528 11.59 -10.96 47.12
C GLU A 528 10.43 -11.73 46.48
N GLU A 529 9.19 -11.30 46.72
CA GLU A 529 8.02 -11.81 46.01
C GLU A 529 8.03 -11.41 44.53
N LEU A 530 8.29 -10.13 44.22
CA LEU A 530 8.41 -9.63 42.84
C LEU A 530 9.55 -10.33 42.07
N LEU A 531 10.66 -10.59 42.76
CA LEU A 531 11.78 -11.37 42.21
C LEU A 531 11.35 -12.81 41.89
N GLY A 532 10.57 -13.44 42.76
CA GLY A 532 10.00 -14.76 42.52
C GLY A 532 9.08 -14.80 41.30
N ILE A 533 8.29 -13.76 41.07
CA ILE A 533 7.43 -13.62 39.87
C ILE A 533 8.29 -13.55 38.61
N LEU A 534 9.35 -12.73 38.61
CA LEU A 534 10.28 -12.62 37.48
C LEU A 534 10.89 -13.98 37.15
N LEU A 535 11.50 -14.65 38.13
CA LEU A 535 12.14 -15.96 37.93
C LEU A 535 11.17 -17.02 37.40
N THR A 536 9.94 -17.05 37.94
CA THR A 536 8.90 -17.98 37.49
C THR A 536 8.53 -17.75 36.02
N ILE A 537 8.54 -16.49 35.56
CA ILE A 537 8.31 -16.18 34.14
C ILE A 537 9.48 -16.60 33.26
N LEU A 538 10.71 -16.40 33.70
CA LEU A 538 11.88 -16.86 32.93
C LEU A 538 11.89 -18.38 32.77
N ASP A 539 11.61 -19.10 33.86
CA ASP A 539 11.51 -20.56 33.84
C ASP A 539 10.35 -21.03 32.95
N TYR A 540 9.20 -20.35 33.00
CA TYR A 540 8.06 -20.63 32.12
C TYR A 540 8.43 -20.45 30.64
N LEU A 541 9.06 -19.33 30.27
CA LEU A 541 9.44 -19.06 28.88
C LEU A 541 10.49 -20.05 28.37
N ALA A 542 11.47 -20.40 29.20
CA ALA A 542 12.46 -21.41 28.87
C ALA A 542 11.81 -22.79 28.69
N PHE A 543 10.91 -23.17 29.60
CA PHE A 543 10.17 -24.43 29.51
C PHE A 543 9.31 -24.50 28.24
N GLU A 544 8.61 -23.41 27.88
CA GLU A 544 7.80 -23.37 26.65
C GLU A 544 8.65 -23.49 25.38
N MET A 545 9.84 -22.88 25.36
CA MET A 545 10.80 -23.05 24.25
C MET A 545 11.35 -24.47 24.18
N PHE A 546 11.69 -25.07 25.32
CA PHE A 546 12.12 -26.46 25.36
C PHE A 546 10.99 -27.41 24.92
N ARG A 547 9.76 -27.18 25.39
CA ARG A 547 8.57 -27.98 25.04
C ARG A 547 8.22 -27.89 23.56
N SER A 548 8.27 -26.69 22.97
CA SER A 548 7.84 -26.45 21.60
C SER A 548 8.93 -26.74 20.56
N ARG A 549 10.20 -26.49 20.88
CA ARG A 549 11.32 -26.56 19.92
C ARG A 549 12.52 -27.38 20.38
N GLY A 550 12.50 -27.93 21.61
CA GLY A 550 13.64 -28.67 22.17
C GLY A 550 14.87 -27.82 22.47
N GLN A 551 14.73 -26.48 22.48
CA GLN A 551 15.82 -25.54 22.69
C GLN A 551 15.88 -25.13 24.16
N GLU A 552 17.04 -25.33 24.79
CA GLU A 552 17.28 -24.91 26.17
C GLU A 552 17.88 -23.51 26.21
N ILE A 553 17.10 -22.55 26.71
CA ILE A 553 17.44 -21.11 26.66
C ILE A 553 17.44 -20.43 28.03
N SER A 554 17.28 -21.19 29.13
CA SER A 554 17.21 -20.62 30.49
C SER A 554 18.44 -19.76 30.79
N HIS A 555 19.62 -20.20 30.35
CA HIS A 555 20.85 -19.45 30.55
C HIS A 555 20.82 -18.09 29.84
N HIS A 556 20.45 -18.06 28.55
CA HIS A 556 20.39 -16.84 27.76
C HIS A 556 19.31 -15.89 28.28
N LEU A 557 18.11 -16.39 28.62
CA LEU A 557 17.06 -15.56 29.23
C LEU A 557 17.52 -14.90 30.53
N ASN A 558 18.21 -15.64 31.39
CA ASN A 558 18.77 -15.09 32.62
C ASN A 558 19.85 -14.02 32.33
N GLN A 559 20.69 -14.24 31.33
CA GLN A 559 21.73 -13.28 30.94
C GLN A 559 21.18 -11.96 30.39
N ILE A 560 20.16 -12.00 29.52
CA ILE A 560 19.59 -10.77 28.94
C ILE A 560 18.91 -9.92 30.03
N TRP A 561 18.22 -10.56 30.98
CA TRP A 561 17.59 -9.88 32.11
C TRP A 561 18.64 -9.36 33.09
N GLN A 562 19.70 -10.12 33.35
CA GLN A 562 20.84 -9.66 34.16
C GLN A 562 21.49 -8.42 33.54
N SER A 563 21.68 -8.41 32.21
CA SER A 563 22.26 -7.28 31.48
C SER A 563 21.41 -6.00 31.63
N TRP A 564 20.09 -6.13 31.49
CA TRP A 564 19.17 -5.02 31.67
C TRP A 564 19.13 -4.54 33.13
N LEU A 565 18.89 -5.45 34.08
CA LEU A 565 18.84 -5.13 35.52
C LEU A 565 20.12 -4.46 36.01
N SER A 566 21.30 -4.91 35.57
CA SER A 566 22.58 -4.30 35.97
C SER A 566 22.78 -2.88 35.42
N SER A 567 22.25 -2.59 34.22
CA SER A 567 22.25 -1.23 33.67
C SER A 567 21.25 -0.37 34.42
N TRP A 568 20.04 -0.87 34.65
CA TRP A 568 18.99 -0.18 35.37
C TRP A 568 19.33 0.10 36.83
N GLN A 569 20.09 -0.78 37.50
CA GLN A 569 20.66 -0.54 38.83
C GLN A 569 21.48 0.76 38.88
N LYS A 570 22.34 0.97 37.88
CA LYS A 570 23.28 2.10 37.79
C LYS A 570 22.63 3.38 37.28
N GLU A 571 21.72 3.26 36.31
CA GLU A 571 21.20 4.40 35.54
C GLU A 571 19.76 4.79 35.92
N GLY A 572 19.07 3.95 36.70
CA GLY A 572 17.68 4.15 37.09
C GLY A 572 16.76 4.34 35.90
N SER A 573 15.88 5.36 35.97
CA SER A 573 14.98 5.73 34.87
C SER A 573 15.70 6.17 33.58
N SER A 574 17.01 6.40 33.64
CA SER A 574 17.83 6.75 32.47
C SER A 574 18.37 5.53 31.73
N SER A 575 18.05 4.30 32.18
CA SER A 575 18.55 3.07 31.54
C SER A 575 18.11 2.97 30.09
N LYS A 576 19.08 2.72 29.21
CA LYS A 576 18.85 2.69 27.76
C LYS A 576 18.66 1.29 27.17
N ARG A 577 18.48 0.26 28.00
CA ARG A 577 18.51 -1.15 27.57
C ARG A 577 17.15 -1.84 27.48
N GLU A 578 16.06 -1.11 27.60
CA GLU A 578 14.71 -1.71 27.52
C GLU A 578 14.41 -2.27 26.14
N ALA A 579 14.71 -1.51 25.07
CA ALA A 579 14.53 -2.01 23.71
C ALA A 579 15.43 -3.22 23.43
N GLU A 580 16.66 -3.22 23.95
CA GLU A 580 17.56 -4.37 23.91
C GLU A 580 16.93 -5.63 24.50
N LEU A 581 16.37 -5.54 25.71
CA LEU A 581 15.71 -6.67 26.38
C LEU A 581 14.50 -7.19 25.56
N LEU A 582 13.68 -6.30 25.01
CA LEU A 582 12.52 -6.68 24.19
C LEU A 582 12.94 -7.36 22.89
N VAL A 583 13.88 -6.77 22.14
CA VAL A 583 14.39 -7.34 20.88
C VAL A 583 14.99 -8.72 21.12
N GLN A 584 15.82 -8.87 22.17
CA GLN A 584 16.45 -10.16 22.48
C GLN A 584 15.42 -11.20 22.92
N THR A 585 14.44 -10.81 23.73
CA THR A 585 13.33 -11.70 24.14
C THR A 585 12.57 -12.22 22.91
N ILE A 586 12.20 -11.34 21.98
CA ILE A 586 11.47 -11.72 20.76
C ILE A 586 12.29 -12.72 19.94
N ASN A 587 13.57 -12.41 19.67
CA ASN A 587 14.42 -13.27 18.84
C ASN A 587 14.76 -14.62 19.50
N LEU A 588 14.90 -14.66 20.83
CA LEU A 588 15.06 -15.91 21.57
C LEU A 588 13.80 -16.78 21.43
N MET A 589 12.61 -16.19 21.57
CA MET A 589 11.34 -16.94 21.40
C MET A 589 11.08 -17.36 19.95
N ALA A 590 11.63 -16.62 18.98
CA ALA A 590 11.59 -17.01 17.58
C ALA A 590 12.49 -18.23 17.27
N GLY A 591 13.42 -18.57 18.19
CA GLY A 591 14.43 -19.60 17.98
C GLY A 591 15.57 -19.18 17.06
N SER A 592 15.71 -17.88 16.79
CA SER A 592 16.66 -17.29 15.82
C SER A 592 17.94 -16.78 16.48
N TRP A 593 18.19 -17.14 17.73
CA TRP A 593 19.29 -16.60 18.53
C TRP A 593 20.57 -17.44 18.45
N SER A 594 21.71 -16.75 18.43
CA SER A 594 23.07 -17.29 18.44
C SER A 594 23.97 -16.33 19.23
N GLU A 595 24.90 -16.84 20.04
CA GLU A 595 25.86 -16.02 20.79
C GLU A 595 26.73 -15.15 19.87
N GLU A 596 26.94 -15.58 18.62
CA GLU A 596 27.71 -14.85 17.61
C GLU A 596 26.98 -13.60 17.10
N LEU A 597 25.64 -13.50 17.24
CA LEU A 597 24.87 -12.33 16.81
C LEU A 597 25.30 -11.05 17.53
N HIS A 598 25.66 -11.14 18.81
CA HIS A 598 26.16 -9.99 19.56
C HIS A 598 27.49 -9.46 19.03
N LEU A 599 28.30 -10.32 18.40
CA LEU A 599 29.56 -9.91 17.81
C LEU A 599 29.37 -9.28 16.43
N ASN A 600 28.17 -9.37 15.85
CA ASN A 600 27.86 -8.81 14.55
C ASN A 600 27.78 -7.27 14.62
N PRO A 601 28.60 -6.53 13.84
CA PRO A 601 28.59 -5.07 13.85
C PRO A 601 27.24 -4.46 13.47
N GLN A 602 26.51 -5.05 12.52
CA GLN A 602 25.20 -4.59 12.11
C GLN A 602 24.17 -4.72 13.25
N PHE A 603 24.26 -5.78 14.05
CA PHE A 603 23.39 -5.99 15.21
C PHE A 603 23.62 -4.89 16.24
N GLN A 604 24.89 -4.57 16.50
CA GLN A 604 25.27 -3.51 17.43
C GLN A 604 24.81 -2.13 16.95
N THR A 605 24.93 -1.83 15.66
CA THR A 605 24.41 -0.57 15.10
C THR A 605 22.90 -0.49 15.22
N LEU A 606 22.17 -1.54 14.82
CA LEU A 606 20.71 -1.62 14.98
C LEU A 606 20.29 -1.40 16.43
N MET A 607 21.00 -2.01 17.38
CA MET A 607 20.75 -1.87 18.81
C MET A 607 20.98 -0.45 19.30
N GLN A 608 22.08 0.19 18.89
CA GLN A 608 22.41 1.56 19.28
C GLN A 608 21.34 2.55 18.79
N VAL A 609 20.95 2.46 17.52
CA VAL A 609 19.93 3.33 16.92
C VAL A 609 18.58 3.11 17.59
N THR A 610 18.18 1.85 17.78
CA THR A 610 16.89 1.50 18.43
C THR A 610 16.83 2.02 19.87
N ASN A 611 17.90 1.86 20.65
CA ASN A 611 17.96 2.39 22.02
C ASN A 611 17.88 3.92 22.05
N LYS A 612 18.52 4.60 21.10
CA LYS A 612 18.47 6.06 20.98
C LYS A 612 17.06 6.57 20.66
N ILE A 613 16.37 5.91 19.74
CA ILE A 613 14.95 6.17 19.41
C ILE A 613 14.07 5.99 20.65
N PHE A 614 14.19 4.82 21.31
CA PHE A 614 13.36 4.47 22.46
C PHE A 614 13.51 5.48 23.61
N HIS A 615 14.74 5.86 23.92
CA HIS A 615 15.04 6.86 24.93
C HIS A 615 14.57 8.27 24.53
N GLY A 616 14.76 8.67 23.27
CA GLY A 616 14.26 9.95 22.74
C GLY A 616 12.74 10.08 22.91
N LEU A 617 11.99 9.03 22.54
CA LEU A 617 10.53 8.98 22.63
C LEU A 617 10.03 9.02 24.09
N ARG A 618 10.70 8.31 25.00
CA ARG A 618 10.32 8.32 26.42
C ARG A 618 10.49 9.71 27.05
N ASN A 619 11.58 10.40 26.71
CA ASN A 619 11.81 11.78 27.15
C ASN A 619 10.77 12.74 26.56
N TYR A 620 10.45 12.57 25.28
CA TYR A 620 9.42 13.35 24.61
C TYR A 620 8.04 13.19 25.29
N GLN A 621 7.64 11.95 25.60
CA GLN A 621 6.39 11.66 26.32
C GLN A 621 6.36 12.25 27.72
N SER A 622 7.47 12.10 28.47
CA SER A 622 7.57 12.62 29.84
C SER A 622 7.42 14.15 29.85
N ASN A 623 8.06 14.84 28.91
CA ASN A 623 7.93 16.29 28.77
C ASN A 623 6.51 16.71 28.37
N LYS A 624 5.86 15.99 27.45
CA LYS A 624 4.47 16.25 27.04
C LYS A 624 3.49 16.14 28.21
N ALA A 625 3.72 15.20 29.14
CA ALA A 625 2.92 15.04 30.35
C ALA A 625 3.15 16.14 31.41
N HIS A 626 4.31 16.82 31.38
CA HIS A 626 4.66 17.89 32.31
C HIS A 626 4.26 19.30 31.81
N ASP A 627 4.18 19.52 30.49
CA ASP A 627 3.82 20.82 29.89
C ASP A 627 2.33 21.20 30.04
N SER A 628 1.48 20.31 30.58
CA SER A 628 0.13 20.71 31.07
C SER A 628 0.17 21.54 32.36
N GLY A 629 1.36 21.82 32.91
CA GLY A 629 1.54 22.67 34.09
C GLY A 629 2.97 23.17 34.30
N ARG A 630 3.32 24.29 33.65
CA ARG A 630 4.55 25.11 33.74
C ARG A 630 5.69 24.74 32.78
N ALA A 631 5.97 25.68 31.89
CA ALA A 631 7.16 25.76 31.06
C ALA A 631 8.45 25.82 31.90
N ASN A 632 9.28 24.79 31.79
CA ASN A 632 10.72 24.88 31.97
C ASN A 632 11.39 23.99 30.93
N LEU A 633 11.80 24.61 29.82
CA LEU A 633 12.59 23.99 28.76
C LEU A 633 13.96 23.55 29.31
N SER A 634 14.14 22.26 29.61
CA SER A 634 15.47 21.67 29.68
C SER A 634 15.96 21.38 28.26
N THR A 635 17.07 22.00 27.88
CA THR A 635 17.71 21.97 26.55
C THR A 635 18.36 20.63 26.15
N SER A 636 17.93 19.49 26.69
CA SER A 636 18.59 18.18 26.51
C SER A 636 17.72 17.04 25.95
N SER A 637 16.44 17.26 25.68
CA SER A 637 15.56 16.22 25.11
C SER A 637 15.54 16.26 23.58
N MET A 638 15.65 15.09 22.93
CA MET A 638 15.48 14.98 21.48
C MET A 638 14.08 15.49 21.06
N THR A 639 14.05 16.26 20.00
CA THR A 639 12.84 16.73 19.32
C THR A 639 12.27 15.62 18.43
N MET A 640 10.97 15.67 18.09
CA MET A 640 10.39 14.69 17.16
C MET A 640 11.09 14.61 15.80
N PRO A 641 11.51 15.73 15.17
CA PRO A 641 12.32 15.66 13.95
C PRO A 641 13.65 14.92 14.11
N GLU A 642 14.34 15.08 15.25
CA GLU A 642 15.57 14.33 15.52
C GLU A 642 15.27 12.84 15.70
N ILE A 643 14.18 12.48 16.38
CA ILE A 643 13.73 11.08 16.52
C ILE A 643 13.37 10.49 15.15
N GLU A 644 12.68 11.25 14.29
CA GLU A 644 12.36 10.83 12.93
C GLU A 644 13.62 10.62 12.08
N SER A 645 14.67 11.41 12.28
CA SER A 645 15.97 11.18 11.63
C SER A 645 16.60 9.86 12.04
N GLU A 646 16.54 9.49 13.34
CA GLU A 646 17.02 8.18 13.79
C GLU A 646 16.14 7.04 13.25
N MET A 647 14.82 7.25 13.16
CA MET A 647 13.91 6.28 12.53
C MET A 647 14.26 6.04 11.05
N GLN A 648 14.67 7.08 10.31
CA GLN A 648 15.13 6.93 8.92
C GLN A 648 16.40 6.07 8.84
N GLU A 649 17.37 6.28 9.76
CA GLU A 649 18.57 5.44 9.85
C GLU A 649 18.19 3.98 10.17
N LEU A 650 17.26 3.76 11.10
CA LEU A 650 16.77 2.43 11.42
C LEU A 650 16.11 1.75 10.21
N VAL A 651 15.24 2.47 9.49
CA VAL A 651 14.60 1.97 8.27
C VAL A 651 15.65 1.57 7.24
N GLN A 652 16.69 2.38 7.04
CA GLN A 652 17.79 2.06 6.14
C GLN A 652 18.48 0.74 6.53
N LEU A 653 18.84 0.58 7.80
CA LEU A 653 19.53 -0.60 8.31
C LEU A 653 18.67 -1.87 8.23
N VAL A 654 17.36 -1.73 8.41
CA VAL A 654 16.39 -2.84 8.37
C VAL A 654 16.14 -3.29 6.94
N VAL A 655 15.97 -2.33 6.03
CA VAL A 655 15.53 -2.59 4.66
C VAL A 655 16.69 -2.94 3.72
N GLN A 656 17.86 -2.31 3.86
CA GLN A 656 18.99 -2.58 2.97
C GLN A 656 19.59 -3.96 3.25
N ASN A 657 19.49 -4.86 2.27
CA ASN A 657 20.13 -6.17 2.33
C ASN A 657 21.66 -6.04 2.27
N SER A 658 22.36 -6.69 3.18
CA SER A 658 23.81 -6.87 3.13
C SER A 658 24.14 -8.34 2.91
N SER A 659 25.14 -8.62 2.06
CA SER A 659 25.53 -9.98 1.64
C SER A 659 26.11 -10.86 2.77
N ASN A 660 26.48 -10.25 3.90
CA ASN A 660 26.89 -10.90 5.15
C ASN A 660 25.92 -10.58 6.30
N GLY A 661 24.67 -10.24 5.94
CA GLY A 661 23.71 -9.58 6.82
C GLY A 661 23.00 -10.50 7.78
N ILE A 662 22.45 -9.87 8.81
CA ILE A 662 21.56 -10.50 9.78
C ILE A 662 20.23 -10.88 9.09
N ASP A 663 19.63 -11.99 9.52
CA ASP A 663 18.31 -12.45 9.08
C ASP A 663 17.27 -11.30 9.09
N SER A 664 16.40 -11.26 8.07
CA SER A 664 15.42 -10.18 7.93
C SER A 664 14.43 -10.13 9.08
N ASN A 665 14.09 -11.27 9.71
CA ASN A 665 13.19 -11.28 10.87
C ASN A 665 13.85 -10.65 12.08
N ILE A 666 15.15 -10.90 12.29
CA ILE A 666 15.91 -10.27 13.36
C ILE A 666 15.99 -8.77 13.12
N ARG A 667 16.31 -8.32 11.89
CA ARG A 667 16.28 -6.88 11.56
C ARG A 667 14.91 -6.26 11.82
N ASN A 668 13.83 -6.93 11.38
CA ASN A 668 12.47 -6.46 11.58
C ASN A 668 12.08 -6.38 13.07
N SER A 669 12.63 -7.23 13.94
CA SER A 669 12.37 -7.16 15.39
C SER A 669 12.79 -5.82 16.01
N PHE A 670 13.89 -5.21 15.54
CA PHE A 670 14.30 -3.87 15.97
C PHE A 670 13.29 -2.81 15.52
N PHE A 671 12.83 -2.92 14.26
CA PHE A 671 11.86 -1.99 13.70
C PHE A 671 10.54 -2.02 14.47
N ILE A 672 9.95 -3.20 14.69
CA ILE A 672 8.66 -3.30 15.39
C ILE A 672 8.75 -2.82 16.85
N VAL A 673 9.89 -3.04 17.53
CA VAL A 673 10.11 -2.52 18.89
C VAL A 673 10.22 -0.99 18.87
N ALA A 674 10.98 -0.39 17.93
CA ALA A 674 11.06 1.06 17.79
C ALA A 674 9.69 1.70 17.49
N ARG A 675 8.93 1.10 16.56
CA ARG A 675 7.58 1.54 16.19
C ARG A 675 6.62 1.50 17.38
N SER A 676 6.77 0.51 18.26
CA SER A 676 5.90 0.38 19.43
C SER A 676 5.96 1.61 20.35
N SER A 677 7.16 2.13 20.57
CA SER A 677 7.35 3.35 21.35
C SER A 677 6.93 4.59 20.57
N TYR A 678 7.12 4.61 19.25
CA TYR A 678 6.72 5.75 18.42
C TYR A 678 5.21 5.93 18.44
N TYR A 679 4.45 4.85 18.25
CA TYR A 679 2.99 4.85 18.37
C TYR A 679 2.53 5.39 19.73
N ALA A 680 3.10 4.87 20.83
CA ALA A 680 2.75 5.32 22.17
C ALA A 680 3.00 6.84 22.37
N ALA A 681 3.96 7.43 21.66
CA ALA A 681 4.28 8.86 21.78
C ALA A 681 3.38 9.76 20.93
N CYS A 682 2.85 9.23 19.82
CA CYS A 682 2.05 10.00 18.87
C CYS A 682 0.56 10.02 19.19
N PHE A 683 0.02 8.98 19.83
CA PHE A 683 -1.42 8.86 20.05
C PHE A 683 -1.84 9.16 21.49
N GLU A 684 -2.97 9.85 21.63
CA GLU A 684 -3.61 10.07 22.93
C GLU A 684 -4.24 8.77 23.46
N PRO A 685 -4.39 8.63 24.80
CA PRO A 685 -4.93 7.42 25.42
C PRO A 685 -6.29 6.99 24.87
N GLU A 686 -7.19 7.92 24.57
CA GLU A 686 -8.52 7.62 24.03
C GLU A 686 -8.44 6.97 22.65
N THR A 687 -7.54 7.47 21.79
CA THR A 687 -7.30 6.89 20.45
C THR A 687 -6.70 5.50 20.57
N ILE A 688 -5.77 5.30 21.51
CA ILE A 688 -5.18 3.99 21.78
C ILE A 688 -6.25 2.99 22.21
N ILE A 689 -7.14 3.36 23.14
CA ILE A 689 -8.24 2.50 23.59
C ILE A 689 -9.17 2.14 22.42
N SER A 690 -9.52 3.11 21.56
CA SER A 690 -10.33 2.86 20.37
C SER A 690 -9.66 1.88 19.39
N HIS A 691 -8.34 2.03 19.17
CA HIS A 691 -7.57 1.11 18.33
C HIS A 691 -7.49 -0.29 18.93
N ILE A 692 -7.28 -0.41 20.25
CA ILE A 692 -7.29 -1.69 20.97
C ILE A 692 -8.63 -2.40 20.77
N ASP A 693 -9.74 -1.69 20.98
CA ASP A 693 -11.08 -2.25 20.84
C ASP A 693 -11.33 -2.76 19.41
N LYS A 694 -11.02 -1.92 18.41
CA LYS A 694 -11.21 -2.27 17.00
C LYS A 694 -10.34 -3.46 16.56
N VAL A 695 -9.10 -3.56 17.05
CA VAL A 695 -8.14 -4.60 16.64
C VAL A 695 -8.34 -5.91 17.39
N LEU A 696 -8.53 -5.89 18.71
CA LEU A 696 -8.57 -7.12 19.52
C LEU A 696 -9.98 -7.64 19.77
N PHE A 697 -11.01 -6.79 19.77
CA PHE A 697 -12.33 -7.17 20.30
C PHE A 697 -13.47 -7.04 19.27
N GLN A 698 -13.31 -6.24 18.22
CA GLN A 698 -14.29 -6.16 17.13
C GLN A 698 -13.93 -7.08 15.97
N LYS A 699 -14.78 -8.07 15.71
CA LYS A 699 -14.66 -8.92 14.51
C LYS A 699 -14.85 -8.10 13.24
N VAL A 700 -14.15 -8.52 12.19
CA VAL A 700 -14.39 -8.01 10.85
C VAL A 700 -15.63 -8.71 10.28
N MET A 701 -16.60 -7.92 9.82
CA MET A 701 -17.87 -8.37 9.24
C MET A 701 -17.77 -8.58 7.73
#